data_AF-A0A8S7XYK9-F1
#
_entry.id   AF-A0A8S7XYK9-F1
#
_cell.length_a   1.000
_cell.length_b   1.000
_cell.length_c   1.000
_cell.angle_alpha   90.00
_cell.angle_beta   90.00
_cell.angle_gamma   90.00
#
_symmetry.space_group_name_H-M   'P 1'
#
loop_
_entity.id
_entity.type
_entity.pdbx_description
1 polymer ?
#
loop_
_entity_poly.entity_id
_entity_poly.type
_entity_poly.pdbx_seq_one_letter_code
_entity_poly.pdbx_strand_id
1 'polypeptide(L)'
;MEDASLTTKGVVKLSSAVDSTSESLAATPKAVKVVNDNANSRVPSNRKINGKALTADITLTPKDIGTLNSITMSFSGGAGWFKLATVTMPQASSIVYIALIGGAGYNVGSPHQAGISELVLRAGNGNPKGITGALWKRTAVGLTNFAWINTSGDTYDIYVEIGNYATSVNIHWDCTANASVSIYTSPTYSASKPSSVTDGVVYTMYSTHQKPTPLDIGALPTTGGTVSGPLSVTGGITGTLNGNASTATKLQTARSIGGVGFDGSANINLPGVNTTGNQNTTGNAATATKLQTARTINGVSFDGSANISLSPANIGCPASPTGWLTTGSNGGAITTAQLVTLLQNNGAFNTKSWIARCAWAYANSATIPNSETGCGVIPLAGAVIEVFNNGSSSNNYTIRITTATTTSVSGALTNAEFIYVFNGTDYSPGWRRVYNTKNKPTASDVGALPLTGGTLSGGLTSSGEIISKYANGFRIAYGSFGFFIRNDGSNTYFMLTASGDTLGSWNGLRPITINNTSGAVSIGNGLNVTGGVNGSLNGNASTATKLQTARKISGVSFDGSADITLTAANVSAFARRATGTYADTSGAVPWNAESGAYNVTRSGDSYIVANFYTGVGSCRTLQIRAHYKNGGLYYRSSRDGYGFEEDWTQIYTKKDSIPGVNADGNQNTTGNAATATKLQTARKIAGVAFDGSADITLTAANLNAYTKTEVTNLLSSYVKSSSLPSMTVRTSSVSGGDMGMSLSTFISHLKSNGAFSKSYWIGFGDAMGFNAGSINNITGFGAVELAESIIEVFNLPNGDYTIRLTTSHKADYGGITNAILVYHYRSNRNPAGQWLKFAGTLGATNN
;
A
#
# COMPACT_ATOMS: atom_id res chain seq x y z
N MET A 1 80.47 11.17 90.53
CA MET A 1 79.29 12.04 90.37
C MET A 1 78.11 11.11 90.18
N GLU A 2 77.02 11.29 90.94
CA GLU A 2 75.83 10.44 90.82
C GLU A 2 75.15 10.63 89.45
N ASP A 3 74.59 9.54 88.93
CA ASP A 3 73.76 9.52 87.72
C ASP A 3 72.45 10.29 87.93
N ALA A 4 71.85 10.76 86.83
CA ALA A 4 70.60 11.50 86.82
C ALA A 4 69.45 10.76 87.56
N SER A 5 68.80 11.42 88.51
CA SER A 5 67.59 10.92 89.20
C SER A 5 66.41 11.87 89.00
N LEU A 6 65.19 11.33 88.99
CA LEU A 6 63.95 12.12 88.96
C LEU A 6 63.58 12.73 90.32
N THR A 7 64.23 12.30 91.41
CA THR A 7 63.89 12.67 92.79
C THR A 7 65.01 13.35 93.56
N THR A 8 66.25 13.35 93.07
CA THR A 8 67.42 13.97 93.71
C THR A 8 68.23 14.79 92.69
N LYS A 9 68.78 15.96 93.07
CA LYS A 9 69.51 16.84 92.14
C LYS A 9 70.88 16.25 91.74
N GLY A 10 70.99 15.76 90.50
CA GLY A 10 72.24 15.34 89.84
C GLY A 10 72.60 16.19 88.62
N VAL A 11 73.75 15.93 87.99
CA VAL A 11 74.20 16.63 86.76
C VAL A 11 73.86 15.77 85.55
N VAL A 12 72.96 16.25 84.67
CA VAL A 12 72.49 15.51 83.47
C VAL A 12 73.04 16.15 82.21
N LYS A 13 73.54 15.34 81.27
CA LYS A 13 73.87 15.82 79.93
C LYS A 13 72.60 15.90 79.09
N LEU A 14 72.33 17.10 78.59
CA LEU A 14 71.11 17.42 77.85
C LEU A 14 71.42 17.51 76.36
N SER A 15 70.52 16.96 75.53
CA SER A 15 70.56 17.12 74.08
C SER A 15 69.33 17.86 73.58
N SER A 16 69.54 18.82 72.68
CA SER A 16 68.45 19.49 71.96
C SER A 16 68.28 18.99 70.52
N ALA A 17 68.99 17.94 70.12
CA ALA A 17 68.83 17.32 68.82
C ALA A 17 67.47 16.58 68.75
N VAL A 18 66.72 16.78 67.66
CA VAL A 18 65.37 16.22 67.45
C VAL A 18 65.39 14.85 66.77
N ASP A 19 66.58 14.42 66.36
CA ASP A 19 66.93 13.17 65.70
C ASP A 19 67.96 12.38 66.52
N SER A 20 68.13 12.73 67.81
CA SER A 20 69.07 12.05 68.70
C SER A 20 68.72 10.57 68.85
N THR A 21 69.62 9.69 68.42
CA THR A 21 69.55 8.25 68.69
C THR A 21 70.14 7.88 70.05
N SER A 22 70.60 8.87 70.83
CA SER A 22 71.22 8.65 72.13
C SER A 22 70.17 8.36 73.21
N GLU A 23 70.27 7.20 73.85
CA GLU A 23 69.43 6.81 74.99
C GLU A 23 70.01 7.26 76.35
N SER A 24 71.27 7.70 76.38
CA SER A 24 71.98 8.14 77.60
C SER A 24 71.88 9.65 77.89
N LEU A 25 71.22 10.42 77.02
CA LEU A 25 71.06 11.87 77.14
C LEU A 25 69.59 12.21 77.28
N ALA A 26 69.25 13.10 78.21
CA ALA A 26 67.86 13.55 78.34
C ALA A 26 67.53 14.61 77.26
N ALA A 27 66.37 14.46 76.63
CA ALA A 27 65.85 15.46 75.70
C ALA A 27 65.52 16.75 76.43
N THR A 28 65.98 17.88 75.92
CA THR A 28 65.55 19.17 76.46
C THR A 28 64.08 19.43 76.15
N PRO A 29 63.38 20.27 76.93
CA PRO A 29 62.06 20.78 76.58
C PRO A 29 62.03 21.41 75.18
N LYS A 30 63.17 21.97 74.72
CA LYS A 30 63.32 22.48 73.35
C LYS A 30 63.18 21.37 72.30
N ALA A 31 63.86 20.23 72.46
CA ALA A 31 63.72 19.10 71.54
C ALA A 31 62.29 18.52 71.54
N VAL A 32 61.70 18.32 72.72
CA VAL A 32 60.33 17.80 72.86
C VAL A 32 59.31 18.75 72.22
N LYS A 33 59.44 20.06 72.44
CA LYS A 33 58.56 21.05 71.82
C LYS A 33 58.66 21.00 70.30
N VAL A 34 59.87 20.95 69.73
CA VAL A 34 60.05 20.90 68.27
C VAL A 34 59.45 19.62 67.67
N VAL A 35 59.59 18.47 68.32
CA VAL A 35 58.97 17.21 67.85
C VAL A 35 57.44 17.30 67.91
N ASN A 36 56.87 17.82 69.00
CA ASN A 36 55.42 17.96 69.15
C ASN A 36 54.84 18.99 68.15
N ASP A 37 55.52 20.12 67.95
CA ASP A 37 55.16 21.10 66.92
C ASP A 37 55.20 20.45 65.52
N ASN A 38 56.22 19.64 65.21
CA ASN A 38 56.32 18.90 63.96
C ASN A 38 55.17 17.88 63.81
N ALA A 39 54.85 17.09 64.84
CA ALA A 39 53.75 16.12 64.80
C ALA A 39 52.39 16.81 64.54
N ASN A 40 52.10 17.89 65.26
CA ASN A 40 50.89 18.70 65.05
C ASN A 40 50.85 19.37 63.67
N SER A 41 52.00 19.56 63.00
CA SER A 41 52.08 20.12 61.65
C SER A 41 51.93 19.11 60.51
N ARG A 42 51.96 17.78 60.76
CA ARG A 42 51.92 16.78 59.67
C ARG A 42 50.59 16.68 58.95
N VAL A 43 49.48 17.01 59.63
CA VAL A 43 48.17 17.25 58.99
C VAL A 43 47.64 18.58 59.52
N PRO A 44 48.04 19.71 58.91
CA PRO A 44 47.56 21.01 59.37
C PRO A 44 46.04 21.12 59.16
N SER A 45 45.34 21.77 60.09
CA SER A 45 43.88 21.97 60.04
C SER A 45 43.38 22.75 58.81
N ASN A 46 44.29 23.37 58.05
CA ASN A 46 43.99 24.03 56.80
C ASN A 46 43.91 23.08 55.59
N ARG A 47 44.28 21.79 55.72
CA ARG A 47 44.18 20.82 54.63
C ARG A 47 42.71 20.51 54.35
N LYS A 48 42.33 20.64 53.08
CA LYS A 48 40.96 20.46 52.62
C LYS A 48 40.88 19.39 51.55
N ILE A 49 39.84 18.56 51.59
CA ILE A 49 39.40 17.72 50.46
C ILE A 49 38.13 18.38 49.90
N ASN A 50 38.18 18.80 48.64
CA ASN A 50 37.10 19.52 47.95
C ASN A 50 36.48 20.66 48.80
N GLY A 51 37.34 21.44 49.44
CA GLY A 51 36.95 22.59 50.27
C GLY A 51 36.62 22.27 51.74
N LYS A 52 36.49 21.00 52.12
CA LYS A 52 36.14 20.55 53.48
C LYS A 52 37.38 20.23 54.30
N ALA A 53 37.48 20.81 55.50
CA ALA A 53 38.63 20.63 56.38
C ALA A 53 38.70 19.19 56.94
N LEU A 54 39.91 18.64 57.04
CA LEU A 54 40.18 17.30 57.59
C LEU A 54 40.21 17.28 59.13
N THR A 55 39.13 17.72 59.77
CA THR A 55 39.00 17.74 61.24
C THR A 55 38.02 16.70 61.79
N ALA A 56 37.27 16.03 60.92
CA ALA A 56 36.33 14.95 61.21
C ALA A 56 36.05 14.15 59.91
N ASP A 57 35.15 13.16 59.96
CA ASP A 57 34.69 12.44 58.76
C ASP A 57 34.08 13.41 57.73
N ILE A 58 34.43 13.21 56.45
CA ILE A 58 33.98 14.06 55.34
C ILE A 58 33.03 13.27 54.44
N THR A 59 31.79 13.73 54.32
CA THR A 59 30.86 13.26 53.28
C THR A 59 31.01 14.13 52.02
N LEU A 60 31.33 13.51 50.90
CA LEU A 60 31.36 14.15 49.58
C LEU A 60 30.01 13.93 48.88
N THR A 61 29.46 15.00 48.34
CA THR A 61 28.29 15.01 47.46
C THR A 61 28.74 14.98 46.00
N PRO A 62 27.87 14.62 45.03
CA PRO A 62 28.18 14.76 43.60
C PRO A 62 28.71 16.16 43.24
N LYS A 63 28.15 17.20 43.85
CA LYS A 63 28.62 18.57 43.69
C LYS A 63 30.05 18.80 44.17
N ASP A 64 30.45 18.16 45.27
CA ASP A 64 31.82 18.26 45.79
C ASP A 64 32.85 17.68 44.80
N ILE A 65 32.45 16.77 43.90
CA ILE A 65 33.34 16.14 42.90
C ILE A 65 33.05 16.58 41.44
N GLY A 66 32.19 17.58 41.24
CA GLY A 66 31.88 18.12 39.91
C GLY A 66 30.92 17.27 39.07
N THR A 67 30.07 16.44 39.70
CA THR A 67 29.07 15.60 39.02
C THR A 67 27.64 15.97 39.43
N LEU A 68 26.67 15.55 38.62
CA LEU A 68 25.23 15.72 38.92
C LEU A 68 24.73 14.60 39.83
N ASN A 69 23.64 14.85 40.55
CA ASN A 69 22.92 13.77 41.21
C ASN A 69 22.12 12.99 40.16
N SER A 70 22.06 11.67 40.30
CA SER A 70 21.36 10.80 39.33
C SER A 70 20.68 9.62 40.00
N ILE A 71 19.54 9.20 39.47
CA ILE A 71 18.87 7.95 39.85
C ILE A 71 18.11 7.36 38.65
N THR A 72 17.95 6.05 38.61
CA THR A 72 17.09 5.37 37.64
C THR A 72 15.77 5.00 38.31
N MET A 73 14.64 5.24 37.63
CA MET A 73 13.30 4.96 38.16
C MET A 73 12.31 4.58 37.06
N SER A 74 11.12 4.13 37.45
CA SER A 74 10.01 3.85 36.53
C SER A 74 8.74 4.56 36.99
N PHE A 75 7.94 5.05 36.03
CA PHE A 75 6.63 5.62 36.28
C PHE A 75 5.55 4.53 36.14
N SER A 76 5.04 4.06 37.27
CA SER A 76 4.09 2.94 37.35
C SER A 76 2.68 3.43 37.70
N GLY A 77 1.68 3.10 36.88
CA GLY A 77 0.27 3.46 37.15
C GLY A 77 -0.56 3.78 35.90
N GLY A 78 0.11 4.16 34.81
CA GLY A 78 -0.52 4.51 33.54
C GLY A 78 -0.05 5.88 33.03
N ALA A 79 -0.65 6.36 31.95
CA ALA A 79 -0.45 7.72 31.46
C ALA A 79 -1.20 8.69 32.37
N GLY A 80 -0.48 9.66 32.95
CA GLY A 80 -1.08 10.59 33.91
C GLY A 80 -0.04 11.37 34.69
N TRP A 81 -0.45 11.84 35.87
CA TRP A 81 0.29 12.76 36.73
C TRP A 81 1.00 12.01 37.87
N PHE A 82 2.24 12.40 38.13
CA PHE A 82 3.11 11.77 39.12
C PHE A 82 3.76 12.82 40.03
N LYS A 83 3.76 12.59 41.34
CA LYS A 83 4.56 13.41 42.28
C LYS A 83 6.04 13.04 42.16
N LEU A 84 6.78 13.76 41.34
CA LEU A 84 8.18 13.46 41.01
C LEU A 84 9.14 13.80 42.13
N ALA A 85 8.98 14.97 42.74
CA ALA A 85 9.93 15.49 43.72
C ALA A 85 9.27 16.38 44.77
N THR A 86 9.93 16.53 45.91
CA THR A 86 9.72 17.66 46.83
C THR A 86 10.99 18.51 46.83
N VAL A 87 10.82 19.82 46.66
CA VAL A 87 11.93 20.78 46.63
C VAL A 87 11.74 21.82 47.72
N THR A 88 12.82 22.20 48.40
CA THR A 88 12.83 23.38 49.26
C THR A 88 13.67 24.45 48.59
N MET A 89 13.03 25.57 48.24
CA MET A 89 13.60 26.64 47.43
C MET A 89 13.38 28.00 48.10
N PRO A 90 14.33 28.44 48.95
CA PRO A 90 14.24 29.72 49.63
C PRO A 90 14.02 30.88 48.66
N GLN A 91 13.28 31.91 49.07
CA GLN A 91 13.02 33.15 48.30
C GLN A 91 14.26 34.06 48.16
N ALA A 92 15.33 33.48 47.65
CA ALA A 92 16.59 34.08 47.24
C ALA A 92 16.93 33.53 45.85
N SER A 93 18.11 33.81 45.28
CA SER A 93 18.55 33.26 43.98
C SER A 93 18.71 31.72 44.01
N SER A 94 17.59 30.99 44.11
CA SER A 94 17.50 29.55 44.23
C SER A 94 17.02 28.95 42.91
N ILE A 95 17.74 27.94 42.43
CA ILE A 95 17.44 27.25 41.18
C ILE A 95 17.47 25.75 41.43
N VAL A 96 16.53 25.04 40.84
CA VAL A 96 16.51 23.58 40.75
C VAL A 96 16.41 23.19 39.28
N TYR A 97 17.25 22.25 38.86
CA TYR A 97 17.23 21.63 37.53
C TYR A 97 16.97 20.14 37.71
N ILE A 98 16.00 19.61 36.97
CA ILE A 98 15.67 18.18 36.91
C ILE A 98 15.54 17.78 35.44
N ALA A 99 16.30 16.79 35.01
CA ALA A 99 16.20 16.23 33.67
C ALA A 99 15.76 14.77 33.72
N LEU A 100 14.84 14.41 32.85
CA LEU A 100 14.48 13.03 32.54
C LEU A 100 15.14 12.66 31.21
N ILE A 101 15.92 11.59 31.22
CA ILE A 101 16.60 11.02 30.04
C ILE A 101 15.96 9.65 29.77
N GLY A 102 15.35 9.53 28.58
CA GLY A 102 14.41 8.48 28.22
C GLY A 102 13.00 9.06 28.04
N GLY A 103 12.03 8.20 27.73
CA GLY A 103 10.64 8.61 27.58
C GLY A 103 9.70 7.41 27.70
N ALA A 104 8.44 7.64 27.39
CA ALA A 104 7.43 6.60 27.26
C ALA A 104 7.76 5.64 26.09
N GLY A 105 8.05 4.40 26.43
CA GLY A 105 8.33 3.29 25.51
C GLY A 105 9.81 3.05 25.18
N TYR A 106 10.10 1.89 24.59
CA TYR A 106 11.46 1.38 24.35
C TYR A 106 11.56 0.59 23.01
N ASN A 107 10.80 1.05 22.00
CA ASN A 107 10.68 0.39 20.70
C ASN A 107 11.87 0.70 19.79
N VAL A 108 12.47 -0.34 19.20
CA VAL A 108 13.49 -0.19 18.16
C VAL A 108 12.90 0.59 16.97
N GLY A 109 13.66 1.54 16.42
CA GLY A 109 13.22 2.38 15.29
C GLY A 109 12.37 3.60 15.68
N SER A 110 12.11 3.81 16.97
CA SER A 110 11.40 5.00 17.49
C SER A 110 12.36 5.95 18.22
N PRO A 111 13.23 6.71 17.52
CA PRO A 111 14.29 7.51 18.13
C PRO A 111 13.79 8.61 19.08
N HIS A 112 12.54 9.07 18.90
CA HIS A 112 11.91 10.05 19.78
C HIS A 112 11.71 9.55 21.23
N GLN A 113 11.75 8.22 21.45
CA GLN A 113 11.69 7.59 22.79
C GLN A 113 13.01 7.69 23.56
N ALA A 114 14.14 7.92 22.87
CA ALA A 114 15.41 8.32 23.48
C ALA A 114 15.46 9.84 23.75
N GLY A 115 14.34 10.39 24.25
CA GLY A 115 14.14 11.82 24.46
C GLY A 115 14.78 12.34 25.74
N ILE A 116 14.86 13.66 25.84
CA ILE A 116 15.26 14.37 27.06
C ILE A 116 14.18 15.40 27.38
N SER A 117 13.75 15.45 28.64
CA SER A 117 12.86 16.47 29.18
C SER A 117 13.57 17.23 30.29
N GLU A 118 13.56 18.56 30.22
CA GLU A 118 14.32 19.40 31.15
C GLU A 118 13.37 20.35 31.89
N LEU A 119 13.26 20.16 33.20
CA LEU A 119 12.49 20.99 34.10
C LEU A 119 13.43 21.92 34.87
N VAL A 120 13.17 23.22 34.78
CA VAL A 120 13.91 24.26 35.50
C VAL A 120 12.94 25.00 36.41
N LEU A 121 13.25 25.06 37.69
CA LEU A 121 12.52 25.83 38.69
C LEU A 121 13.40 26.96 39.20
N ARG A 122 12.80 28.12 39.46
CA ARG A 122 13.47 29.28 40.06
C ARG A 122 12.59 29.93 41.11
N ALA A 123 13.16 30.22 42.27
CA ALA A 123 12.45 30.94 43.32
C ALA A 123 12.32 32.43 42.99
N GLY A 124 11.20 33.02 43.42
CA GLY A 124 11.00 34.46 43.44
C GLY A 124 11.90 35.15 44.47
N ASN A 125 11.89 36.47 44.44
CA ASN A 125 12.60 37.33 45.41
C ASN A 125 11.72 37.67 46.64
N GLY A 126 10.64 36.91 46.87
CA GLY A 126 9.62 37.20 47.88
C GLY A 126 8.52 38.17 47.45
N ASN A 127 8.63 38.83 46.28
CA ASN A 127 7.65 39.79 45.76
C ASN A 127 7.43 39.63 44.23
N PRO A 128 6.55 38.72 43.78
CA PRO A 128 5.72 37.82 44.57
C PRO A 128 6.51 36.65 45.16
N LYS A 129 6.05 36.15 46.32
CA LYS A 129 6.57 34.91 46.91
C LYS A 129 6.08 33.70 46.10
N GLY A 130 7.00 32.82 45.73
CA GLY A 130 6.68 31.60 45.00
C GLY A 130 7.87 31.04 44.24
N ILE A 131 7.57 30.12 43.33
CA ILE A 131 8.51 29.67 42.29
C ILE A 131 7.90 29.95 40.92
N THR A 132 8.75 30.07 39.92
CA THR A 132 8.40 29.91 38.52
C THR A 132 9.09 28.67 37.99
N GLY A 133 8.49 28.04 36.99
CA GLY A 133 9.08 26.88 36.37
C GLY A 133 8.87 26.86 34.86
N ALA A 134 9.81 26.26 34.17
CA ALA A 134 9.74 25.98 32.75
C ALA A 134 10.11 24.52 32.47
N LEU A 135 9.26 23.83 31.71
CA LEU A 135 9.56 22.51 31.14
C LEU A 135 9.87 22.68 29.65
N TRP A 136 11.06 22.28 29.23
CA TRP A 136 11.44 22.23 27.82
C TRP A 136 11.08 20.86 27.24
N LYS A 137 9.94 20.81 26.54
CA LYS A 137 9.43 19.61 25.89
C LYS A 137 10.09 19.44 24.53
N ARG A 138 11.04 18.50 24.42
CA ARG A 138 11.77 18.19 23.17
C ARG A 138 11.16 17.07 22.35
N THR A 139 10.40 16.17 22.99
CA THR A 139 9.73 15.04 22.33
C THR A 139 8.30 14.89 22.85
N ALA A 140 7.46 14.20 22.07
CA ALA A 140 6.06 13.95 22.42
C ALA A 140 5.89 12.92 23.56
N VAL A 141 6.93 12.14 23.86
CA VAL A 141 6.90 10.98 24.77
C VAL A 141 7.70 11.18 26.06
N GLY A 142 8.31 12.36 26.27
CA GLY A 142 8.91 12.72 27.55
C GLY A 142 7.88 13.25 28.55
N LEU A 143 8.32 14.10 29.49
CA LEU A 143 7.40 14.89 30.32
C LEU A 143 6.57 15.82 29.42
N THR A 144 5.25 15.75 29.52
CA THR A 144 4.33 16.54 28.69
C THR A 144 3.84 17.80 29.37
N ASN A 145 3.78 17.78 30.70
CA ASN A 145 3.32 18.88 31.52
C ASN A 145 3.94 18.80 32.92
N PHE A 146 3.87 19.89 33.68
CA PHE A 146 4.23 19.89 35.09
C PHE A 146 3.49 20.99 35.85
N ALA A 147 3.35 20.78 37.15
CA ALA A 147 2.72 21.70 38.07
C ALA A 147 3.33 21.53 39.47
N TRP A 148 3.05 22.44 40.39
CA TRP A 148 3.50 22.30 41.77
C TRP A 148 2.46 22.72 42.79
N ILE A 149 2.63 22.23 44.03
CA ILE A 149 1.86 22.63 45.20
C ILE A 149 2.84 23.18 46.23
N ASN A 150 2.60 24.40 46.74
CA ASN A 150 3.33 24.86 47.93
C ASN A 150 2.75 24.13 49.15
N THR A 151 3.56 23.28 49.77
CA THR A 151 3.12 22.46 50.91
C THR A 151 3.39 23.14 52.25
N SER A 152 4.44 23.95 52.34
CA SER A 152 4.72 24.79 53.51
C SER A 152 5.88 25.74 53.22
N GLY A 153 5.71 27.03 53.50
CA GLY A 153 6.77 28.02 53.42
C GLY A 153 7.41 28.10 52.03
N ASP A 154 8.66 27.65 51.93
CA ASP A 154 9.47 27.62 50.71
C ASP A 154 9.61 26.19 50.14
N THR A 155 8.75 25.26 50.56
CA THR A 155 8.73 23.87 50.13
C THR A 155 7.60 23.60 49.16
N TYR A 156 7.91 22.90 48.06
CA TYR A 156 7.00 22.65 46.95
C TYR A 156 7.05 21.18 46.53
N ASP A 157 5.88 20.58 46.36
CA ASP A 157 5.73 19.29 45.70
C ASP A 157 5.61 19.50 44.19
N ILE A 158 6.43 18.80 43.42
CA ILE A 158 6.53 18.91 41.97
C ILE A 158 5.85 17.71 41.33
N TYR A 159 4.84 17.99 40.50
CA TYR A 159 4.08 17.01 39.76
C TYR A 159 4.39 17.11 38.27
N VAL A 160 4.55 15.97 37.62
CA VAL A 160 4.83 15.89 36.18
C VAL A 160 3.85 14.94 35.50
N GLU A 161 3.54 15.23 34.25
CA GLU A 161 2.71 14.36 33.41
C GLU A 161 3.60 13.58 32.44
N ILE A 162 3.36 12.27 32.33
CA ILE A 162 4.07 11.39 31.40
C ILE A 162 3.17 10.26 30.91
N GLY A 163 3.44 9.78 29.68
CA GLY A 163 2.72 8.68 29.06
C GLY A 163 3.07 7.29 29.63
N ASN A 164 2.35 6.27 29.15
CA ASN A 164 2.57 4.87 29.52
C ASN A 164 4.00 4.38 29.18
N TYR A 165 4.47 3.37 29.91
CA TYR A 165 5.72 2.66 29.60
C TYR A 165 7.00 3.51 29.74
N ALA A 166 7.00 4.55 30.57
CA ALA A 166 8.22 5.26 30.98
C ALA A 166 8.94 4.45 32.08
N THR A 167 9.60 3.38 31.65
CA THR A 167 10.26 2.38 32.51
C THR A 167 11.78 2.54 32.45
N SER A 168 12.45 2.42 33.60
CA SER A 168 13.91 2.51 33.73
C SER A 168 14.53 3.77 33.10
N VAL A 169 13.87 4.91 33.28
CA VAL A 169 14.37 6.21 32.83
C VAL A 169 15.35 6.80 33.84
N ASN A 170 16.29 7.61 33.36
CA ASN A 170 17.29 8.26 34.22
C ASN A 170 16.82 9.67 34.58
N ILE A 171 16.84 9.98 35.88
CA ILE A 171 16.59 11.32 36.41
C ILE A 171 17.90 11.90 36.89
N HIS A 172 18.29 13.04 36.33
CA HIS A 172 19.43 13.82 36.79
C HIS A 172 18.93 15.11 37.44
N TRP A 173 19.58 15.57 38.51
CA TRP A 173 19.22 16.85 39.12
C TRP A 173 20.38 17.58 39.78
N ASP A 174 20.23 18.91 39.87
CA ASP A 174 21.12 19.80 40.59
C ASP A 174 20.34 21.00 41.16
N CYS A 175 20.94 21.67 42.13
CA CYS A 175 20.37 22.85 42.76
C CYS A 175 21.43 23.81 43.32
N THR A 176 21.01 25.06 43.52
CA THR A 176 21.82 26.06 44.22
C THR A 176 22.10 25.63 45.66
N ALA A 177 23.20 26.12 46.25
CA ALA A 177 23.65 25.66 47.57
C ALA A 177 22.64 25.89 48.73
N ASN A 178 21.69 26.80 48.53
CA ASN A 178 20.63 27.13 49.49
C ASN A 178 19.31 26.40 49.22
N ALA A 179 19.22 25.56 48.18
CA ALA A 179 18.03 24.78 47.84
C ALA A 179 18.28 23.28 48.05
N SER A 180 17.21 22.49 48.10
CA SER A 180 17.28 21.04 48.19
C SER A 180 16.24 20.37 47.28
N VAL A 181 16.55 19.15 46.84
CA VAL A 181 15.69 18.34 45.97
C VAL A 181 15.66 16.91 46.51
N SER A 182 14.46 16.38 46.71
CA SER A 182 14.21 14.98 47.04
C SER A 182 13.40 14.33 45.92
N ILE A 183 14.03 13.47 45.13
CA ILE A 183 13.38 12.70 44.05
C ILE A 183 12.69 11.46 44.63
N TYR A 184 11.45 11.20 44.25
CA TYR A 184 10.71 10.00 44.65
C TYR A 184 10.96 8.86 43.67
N THR A 185 11.66 7.79 44.11
CA THR A 185 11.95 6.59 43.29
C THR A 185 10.72 5.78 42.87
N SER A 186 9.62 5.94 43.62
CA SER A 186 8.30 5.38 43.33
C SER A 186 7.27 6.51 43.42
N PRO A 187 7.20 7.40 42.41
CA PRO A 187 6.35 8.58 42.48
C PRO A 187 4.87 8.19 42.46
N THR A 188 4.05 8.85 43.28
CA THR A 188 2.62 8.55 43.40
C THR A 188 1.88 8.93 42.12
N TYR A 189 1.14 7.99 41.54
CA TYR A 189 0.34 8.15 40.31
C TYR A 189 -1.07 8.69 40.57
N SER A 190 -1.57 9.50 39.63
CA SER A 190 -2.97 9.88 39.47
C SER A 190 -3.31 10.00 37.99
N ALA A 191 -4.45 9.45 37.56
CA ALA A 191 -4.94 9.62 36.18
C ALA A 191 -5.32 11.08 35.87
N SER A 192 -5.78 11.81 36.90
CA SER A 192 -6.17 13.21 36.80
C SER A 192 -5.09 14.12 37.39
N LYS A 193 -4.97 15.33 36.82
CA LYS A 193 -4.15 16.39 37.40
C LYS A 193 -4.58 16.67 38.85
N PRO A 194 -3.63 16.79 39.81
CA PRO A 194 -3.98 17.13 41.19
C PRO A 194 -4.68 18.48 41.29
N SER A 195 -5.60 18.61 42.25
CA SER A 195 -6.29 19.87 42.55
C SER A 195 -5.38 20.87 43.26
N SER A 196 -5.67 22.17 43.12
CA SER A 196 -4.95 23.26 43.82
C SER A 196 -3.46 23.39 43.48
N VAL A 197 -3.06 22.89 42.31
CA VAL A 197 -1.72 23.09 41.77
C VAL A 197 -1.57 24.45 41.11
N THR A 198 -0.35 24.96 41.07
CA THR A 198 0.05 26.05 40.17
C THR A 198 0.70 25.46 38.93
N ASP A 199 0.26 25.87 37.76
CA ASP A 199 0.81 25.40 36.49
C ASP A 199 2.14 26.04 36.15
N GLY A 200 3.02 25.21 35.61
CA GLY A 200 4.23 25.65 34.99
C GLY A 200 4.09 26.02 33.53
N VAL A 201 5.12 26.67 33.00
CA VAL A 201 5.18 26.99 31.57
C VAL A 201 5.85 25.85 30.83
N VAL A 202 5.17 25.31 29.81
CA VAL A 202 5.75 24.29 28.92
C VAL A 202 6.22 24.97 27.63
N TYR A 203 7.54 25.00 27.41
CA TYR A 203 8.11 25.39 26.12
C TYR A 203 8.21 24.17 25.22
N THR A 204 7.40 24.15 24.16
CA THR A 204 7.50 23.13 23.12
C THR A 204 8.64 23.49 22.17
N MET A 205 9.64 22.61 22.08
CA MET A 205 10.69 22.70 21.08
C MET A 205 10.22 22.00 19.81
N TYR A 206 9.93 22.79 18.76
CA TYR A 206 9.53 22.22 17.49
C TYR A 206 10.69 21.52 16.79
N SER A 207 10.41 20.34 16.25
CA SER A 207 11.35 19.49 15.51
C SER A 207 10.65 18.82 14.33
N THR A 208 11.38 18.06 13.53
CA THR A 208 10.77 17.28 12.43
C THR A 208 9.74 16.26 12.94
N HIS A 209 9.83 15.83 14.19
CA HIS A 209 8.87 14.93 14.84
C HIS A 209 7.77 15.68 15.61
N GLN A 210 8.09 16.81 16.25
CA GLN A 210 7.13 17.66 16.96
C GLN A 210 6.93 18.95 16.17
N LYS A 211 6.06 18.92 15.16
CA LYS A 211 5.81 20.07 14.26
C LYS A 211 4.86 21.09 14.90
N PRO A 212 4.99 22.39 14.58
CA PRO A 212 4.03 23.39 15.01
C PRO A 212 2.67 23.23 14.31
N THR A 213 1.59 23.56 15.01
CA THR A 213 0.26 23.74 14.42
C THR A 213 0.16 25.11 13.74
N PRO A 214 -0.82 25.33 12.82
CA PRO A 214 -1.05 26.66 12.26
C PRO A 214 -1.23 27.74 13.34
N LEU A 215 -1.96 27.42 14.42
CA LEU A 215 -2.16 28.33 15.55
C LEU A 215 -0.82 28.70 16.22
N ASP A 216 0.09 27.73 16.38
CA ASP A 216 1.40 27.93 17.02
C ASP A 216 2.30 28.94 16.29
N ILE A 217 2.09 29.12 14.98
CA ILE A 217 2.84 30.05 14.13
C ILE A 217 2.02 31.26 13.70
N GLY A 218 0.84 31.48 14.29
CA GLY A 218 -0.05 32.57 13.92
C GLY A 218 -0.59 32.48 12.49
N ALA A 219 -0.69 31.27 11.94
CA ALA A 219 -1.24 30.99 10.62
C ALA A 219 -2.68 30.47 10.69
N LEU A 220 -3.44 30.71 9.62
CA LEU A 220 -4.79 30.14 9.49
C LEU A 220 -4.73 28.65 9.10
N PRO A 221 -5.58 27.80 9.68
CA PRO A 221 -5.77 26.42 9.20
C PRO A 221 -6.27 26.38 7.76
N THR A 222 -5.97 25.29 7.04
CA THR A 222 -6.48 25.05 5.67
C THR A 222 -8.00 24.87 5.61
N THR A 223 -8.66 24.69 6.76
CA THR A 223 -10.11 24.64 6.92
C THR A 223 -10.75 26.03 7.11
N GLY A 224 -9.96 27.11 7.03
CA GLY A 224 -10.42 28.50 7.15
C GLY A 224 -10.32 29.09 8.55
N GLY A 225 -10.53 30.41 8.66
CA GLY A 225 -10.59 31.17 9.91
C GLY A 225 -10.69 32.69 9.68
N THR A 226 -10.68 33.49 10.75
CA THR A 226 -10.89 34.95 10.71
C THR A 226 -9.57 35.71 10.70
N VAL A 227 -9.35 36.62 9.73
CA VAL A 227 -8.21 37.56 9.73
C VAL A 227 -8.65 38.87 10.37
N SER A 228 -8.06 39.22 11.52
CA SER A 228 -8.21 40.53 12.15
C SER A 228 -7.09 41.46 11.67
N GLY A 229 -7.31 42.17 10.56
CA GLY A 229 -6.34 43.10 9.96
C GLY A 229 -6.59 43.38 8.47
N PRO A 230 -5.94 44.39 7.86
CA PRO A 230 -6.10 44.68 6.44
C PRO A 230 -5.55 43.52 5.59
N LEU A 231 -6.45 42.80 4.94
CA LEU A 231 -6.13 41.70 4.04
C LEU A 231 -6.04 42.22 2.59
N SER A 232 -4.85 42.19 1.98
CA SER A 232 -4.67 42.47 0.54
C SER A 232 -4.68 41.16 -0.25
N VAL A 233 -5.66 41.01 -1.15
CA VAL A 233 -5.84 39.81 -1.99
C VAL A 233 -5.63 40.19 -3.46
N THR A 234 -4.52 39.75 -4.06
CA THR A 234 -4.10 40.16 -5.42
C THR A 234 -4.83 39.41 -6.55
N GLY A 235 -5.63 38.39 -6.22
CA GLY A 235 -6.38 37.57 -7.19
C GLY A 235 -7.91 37.73 -7.12
N GLY A 236 -8.41 38.68 -6.34
CA GLY A 236 -9.83 38.82 -6.02
C GLY A 236 -10.31 37.85 -4.93
N ILE A 237 -11.43 38.19 -4.28
CA ILE A 237 -12.12 37.31 -3.32
C ILE A 237 -13.38 36.78 -4.02
N THR A 238 -13.43 35.48 -4.31
CA THR A 238 -14.61 34.84 -4.90
C THR A 238 -15.60 34.45 -3.80
N GLY A 239 -16.74 35.15 -3.70
CA GLY A 239 -17.82 34.90 -2.72
C GLY A 239 -18.51 36.20 -2.25
N THR A 240 -19.60 36.10 -1.48
CA THR A 240 -20.34 37.24 -0.89
C THR A 240 -19.66 37.82 0.36
N LEU A 241 -19.49 39.15 0.47
CA LEU A 241 -18.99 39.85 1.68
C LEU A 241 -20.13 40.53 2.47
N ASN A 242 -20.18 40.32 3.79
CA ASN A 242 -21.07 41.03 4.73
C ASN A 242 -20.24 41.93 5.68
N GLY A 243 -20.33 43.27 5.59
CA GLY A 243 -19.82 44.19 6.63
C GLY A 243 -19.49 45.64 6.23
N ASN A 244 -19.81 46.60 7.12
CA ASN A 244 -19.58 48.06 7.04
C ASN A 244 -18.29 48.48 7.78
N ALA A 245 -17.47 49.36 7.20
CA ALA A 245 -16.27 49.91 7.84
C ALA A 245 -16.40 51.43 8.05
N SER A 246 -16.44 51.92 9.32
CA SER A 246 -15.89 53.24 9.78
C SER A 246 -16.54 53.93 11.01
N THR A 247 -17.49 53.36 11.76
CA THR A 247 -18.27 54.13 12.78
C THR A 247 -17.75 54.06 14.23
N ALA A 248 -16.72 54.81 14.62
CA ALA A 248 -16.47 55.09 16.04
C ALA A 248 -16.10 56.56 16.28
N THR A 249 -17.06 57.36 16.76
CA THR A 249 -16.96 58.80 17.01
C THR A 249 -17.42 59.11 18.45
N LYS A 250 -16.54 59.75 19.27
CA LYS A 250 -16.75 60.35 20.62
C LYS A 250 -16.74 59.44 21.87
N LEU A 251 -16.21 59.98 22.97
CA LEU A 251 -16.23 59.39 24.32
C LEU A 251 -17.65 59.43 24.91
N GLN A 252 -18.17 58.28 25.33
CA GLN A 252 -19.56 58.13 25.81
C GLN A 252 -19.88 58.88 27.13
N THR A 253 -18.90 59.47 27.82
CA THR A 253 -19.16 60.43 28.92
C THR A 253 -18.00 61.40 29.08
N ALA A 254 -18.27 62.71 28.99
CA ALA A 254 -17.26 63.76 29.10
C ALA A 254 -16.54 63.77 30.47
N ARG A 255 -15.27 64.18 30.51
CA ARG A 255 -14.44 64.25 31.72
C ARG A 255 -13.87 65.65 31.94
N SER A 256 -13.82 66.11 33.18
CA SER A 256 -13.30 67.44 33.52
C SER A 256 -11.77 67.46 33.55
N ILE A 257 -11.16 68.33 32.75
CA ILE A 257 -9.73 68.63 32.75
C ILE A 257 -9.56 70.12 33.10
N GLY A 258 -8.78 70.43 34.14
CA GLY A 258 -8.66 71.80 34.66
C GLY A 258 -9.99 72.44 35.09
N GLY A 259 -11.00 71.61 35.40
CA GLY A 259 -12.36 72.05 35.73
C GLY A 259 -13.34 72.12 34.54
N VAL A 260 -12.90 71.87 33.31
CA VAL A 260 -13.72 71.97 32.07
C VAL A 260 -13.94 70.58 31.44
N GLY A 261 -15.19 70.23 31.12
CA GLY A 261 -15.57 68.92 30.56
C GLY A 261 -15.15 68.72 29.09
N PHE A 262 -14.61 67.55 28.76
CA PHE A 262 -14.12 67.19 27.43
C PHE A 262 -14.61 65.80 26.96
N ASP A 263 -15.10 65.69 25.71
CA ASP A 263 -15.58 64.45 25.09
C ASP A 263 -14.92 64.11 23.74
N GLY A 264 -13.91 64.90 23.34
CA GLY A 264 -13.13 64.69 22.13
C GLY A 264 -13.81 65.13 20.84
N SER A 265 -14.93 65.83 20.90
CA SER A 265 -15.65 66.25 19.69
C SER A 265 -15.31 67.63 19.13
N ALA A 266 -14.57 68.44 19.91
CA ALA A 266 -13.98 69.72 19.51
C ALA A 266 -12.74 70.00 20.38
N ASN A 267 -11.99 71.07 20.10
CA ASN A 267 -10.82 71.48 20.91
C ASN A 267 -11.24 72.06 22.29
N ILE A 268 -10.39 71.95 23.31
CA ILE A 268 -10.66 72.40 24.70
C ILE A 268 -9.91 73.68 25.09
N ASN A 269 -10.58 74.56 25.85
CA ASN A 269 -9.99 75.76 26.46
C ASN A 269 -9.87 75.62 27.99
N LEU A 270 -8.72 75.96 28.55
CA LEU A 270 -8.36 75.80 29.96
C LEU A 270 -7.94 77.15 30.58
N PRO A 271 -8.53 77.54 31.75
CA PRO A 271 -8.20 78.80 32.41
C PRO A 271 -6.73 78.86 32.85
N GLY A 272 -6.02 79.94 32.51
CA GLY A 272 -4.60 80.14 32.83
C GLY A 272 -3.60 79.59 31.80
N VAL A 273 -4.10 78.97 30.72
CA VAL A 273 -3.27 78.44 29.62
C VAL A 273 -3.60 79.16 28.31
N ASN A 274 -4.85 79.07 27.84
CA ASN A 274 -5.28 79.66 26.56
C ASN A 274 -6.54 80.54 26.68
N THR A 275 -7.03 80.76 27.90
CA THR A 275 -7.99 81.82 28.24
C THR A 275 -7.69 82.34 29.65
N THR A 276 -7.95 83.62 29.92
CA THR A 276 -7.52 84.30 31.14
C THR A 276 -8.08 83.65 32.41
N GLY A 277 -7.23 83.31 33.37
CA GLY A 277 -7.59 82.69 34.65
C GLY A 277 -6.63 83.06 35.79
N ASN A 278 -7.03 82.88 37.06
CA ASN A 278 -6.34 83.40 38.25
C ASN A 278 -5.18 82.53 38.80
N GLN A 279 -4.75 81.51 38.05
CA GLN A 279 -3.73 80.55 38.48
C GLN A 279 -2.32 81.16 38.32
N ASN A 280 -1.47 80.98 39.32
CA ASN A 280 -0.10 81.52 39.35
C ASN A 280 0.88 80.60 38.60
N THR A 281 1.42 81.08 37.46
CA THR A 281 2.41 80.37 36.62
C THR A 281 3.80 81.02 36.65
N THR A 282 4.21 81.66 37.76
CA THR A 282 5.49 82.39 37.88
C THR A 282 6.73 81.50 37.99
N GLY A 283 7.02 80.73 36.94
CA GLY A 283 8.31 80.08 36.68
C GLY A 283 9.02 80.71 35.48
N ASN A 284 9.64 81.87 35.70
CA ASN A 284 10.84 82.40 35.00
C ASN A 284 11.00 82.23 33.46
N ALA A 285 9.95 82.39 32.65
CA ALA A 285 10.05 82.27 31.18
C ALA A 285 10.26 83.61 30.43
N ALA A 286 10.02 84.77 31.05
CA ALA A 286 9.89 86.04 30.33
C ALA A 286 11.13 86.95 30.29
N THR A 287 12.26 86.61 30.93
CA THR A 287 13.48 87.46 30.95
C THR A 287 14.80 86.75 30.62
N ALA A 288 14.78 85.48 30.20
CA ALA A 288 15.98 84.78 29.76
C ALA A 288 16.42 85.25 28.35
N THR A 289 17.15 86.37 28.29
CA THR A 289 17.76 86.90 27.07
C THR A 289 19.20 86.39 26.92
N LYS A 290 19.38 85.40 26.03
CA LYS A 290 20.59 85.00 25.27
C LYS A 290 21.90 84.64 26.03
N LEU A 291 22.64 83.68 25.46
CA LEU A 291 24.04 83.41 25.79
C LEU A 291 24.88 84.68 25.54
N GLN A 292 25.35 85.36 26.60
CA GLN A 292 26.08 86.65 26.53
C GLN A 292 27.38 86.61 25.69
N THR A 293 27.84 85.42 25.31
CA THR A 293 28.88 85.22 24.29
C THR A 293 28.53 83.95 23.52
N ALA A 294 28.34 84.06 22.20
CA ALA A 294 28.01 82.92 21.36
C ALA A 294 29.04 81.80 21.55
N ARG A 295 28.57 80.56 21.64
CA ARG A 295 29.43 79.37 21.74
C ARG A 295 29.43 78.66 20.40
N THR A 296 30.58 78.13 19.99
CA THR A 296 30.63 77.25 18.83
C THR A 296 30.17 75.87 19.23
N ILE A 297 29.08 75.39 18.64
CA ILE A 297 28.71 73.97 18.66
C ILE A 297 29.21 73.39 17.34
N ASN A 298 30.23 72.54 17.39
CA ASN A 298 30.79 71.89 16.20
C ASN A 298 31.22 72.88 15.09
N GLY A 299 31.87 73.98 15.50
CA GLY A 299 32.36 75.03 14.61
C GLY A 299 31.30 76.06 14.17
N VAL A 300 30.01 75.87 14.50
CA VAL A 300 28.94 76.84 14.18
C VAL A 300 28.58 77.66 15.41
N SER A 301 28.61 78.99 15.27
CA SER A 301 28.25 79.93 16.33
C SER A 301 26.76 79.84 16.70
N PHE A 302 26.45 79.71 17.99
CA PHE A 302 25.09 79.66 18.52
C PHE A 302 24.93 80.53 19.78
N ASP A 303 23.92 81.39 19.77
CA ASP A 303 23.60 82.33 20.85
C ASP A 303 22.17 82.17 21.40
N GLY A 304 21.42 81.17 20.91
CA GLY A 304 20.05 80.88 21.32
C GLY A 304 18.97 81.80 20.73
N SER A 305 19.32 82.72 19.83
CA SER A 305 18.36 83.68 19.25
C SER A 305 17.58 83.18 18.04
N ALA A 306 18.04 82.09 17.43
CA ALA A 306 17.36 81.32 16.38
C ALA A 306 17.74 79.85 16.52
N ASN A 307 17.05 78.96 15.81
CA ASN A 307 17.43 77.55 15.74
C ASN A 307 18.86 77.41 15.17
N ILE A 308 19.69 76.56 15.78
CA ILE A 308 21.00 76.23 15.23
C ILE A 308 20.85 75.30 14.02
N SER A 309 21.49 75.65 12.91
CA SER A 309 21.57 74.80 11.72
C SER A 309 22.98 74.19 11.65
N LEU A 310 23.08 72.90 11.93
CA LEU A 310 24.31 72.12 11.78
C LEU A 310 24.24 71.33 10.47
N SER A 311 25.26 71.47 9.61
CA SER A 311 25.39 70.62 8.42
C SER A 311 25.93 69.23 8.81
N PRO A 312 25.75 68.19 7.96
CA PRO A 312 26.40 66.89 8.13
C PRO A 312 27.91 67.02 8.39
N ALA A 313 28.58 67.97 7.73
CA ALA A 313 30.00 68.24 7.95
C ALA A 313 30.31 68.78 9.36
N ASN A 314 29.43 69.62 9.93
CA ASN A 314 29.63 70.15 11.29
C ASN A 314 29.61 69.03 12.32
N ILE A 315 28.70 68.06 12.20
CA ILE A 315 28.58 66.97 13.18
C ILE A 315 29.47 65.75 12.89
N GLY A 316 30.40 65.86 11.93
CA GLY A 316 31.23 64.73 11.51
C GLY A 316 30.39 63.57 10.95
N CYS A 317 29.23 63.88 10.35
CA CYS A 317 28.36 62.90 9.76
C CYS A 317 29.13 62.21 8.63
N PRO A 318 29.29 60.88 8.70
CA PRO A 318 30.04 60.12 7.72
C PRO A 318 29.22 59.95 6.44
N ALA A 319 28.95 61.03 5.70
CA ALA A 319 28.12 61.01 4.50
C ALA A 319 28.63 61.90 3.38
N SER A 320 28.11 61.72 2.16
CA SER A 320 28.46 62.58 1.02
C SER A 320 28.08 64.04 1.29
N PRO A 321 29.01 65.01 1.08
CA PRO A 321 28.76 66.42 1.34
C PRO A 321 27.79 67.07 0.33
N THR A 322 27.47 66.40 -0.78
CA THR A 322 26.64 66.94 -1.87
C THR A 322 25.20 66.43 -1.88
N GLY A 323 24.77 65.70 -0.85
CA GLY A 323 23.47 65.05 -0.82
C GLY A 323 23.46 63.75 -1.63
N TRP A 324 22.77 63.72 -2.78
CA TRP A 324 22.77 62.56 -3.67
C TRP A 324 24.14 62.39 -4.35
N LEU A 325 24.74 61.20 -4.24
CA LEU A 325 26.02 60.89 -4.89
C LEU A 325 25.80 60.65 -6.39
N THR A 326 26.37 61.51 -7.22
CA THR A 326 26.39 61.32 -8.68
C THR A 326 27.53 60.38 -9.02
N THR A 327 27.22 59.23 -9.63
CA THR A 327 28.22 58.18 -9.89
C THR A 327 28.58 58.04 -11.37
N GLY A 328 27.84 58.68 -12.26
CA GLY A 328 28.15 58.73 -13.69
C GLY A 328 26.98 59.28 -14.49
N SER A 329 26.84 58.83 -15.75
CA SER A 329 25.82 59.34 -16.66
C SER A 329 25.07 58.22 -17.37
N ASN A 330 23.74 58.25 -17.30
CA ASN A 330 22.81 57.34 -17.98
C ASN A 330 23.11 55.83 -17.79
N GLY A 331 23.52 55.42 -16.59
CA GLY A 331 23.82 54.03 -16.27
C GLY A 331 25.10 53.50 -16.93
N GLY A 332 25.95 54.37 -17.48
CA GLY A 332 27.22 53.99 -18.13
C GLY A 332 28.15 53.17 -17.23
N ALA A 333 29.04 52.40 -17.84
CA ALA A 333 29.97 51.55 -17.10
C ALA A 333 30.98 52.37 -16.29
N ILE A 334 31.15 52.05 -15.01
CA ILE A 334 32.23 52.54 -14.15
C ILE A 334 33.06 51.36 -13.67
N THR A 335 34.38 51.44 -13.77
CA THR A 335 35.27 50.40 -13.25
C THR A 335 35.37 50.48 -11.73
N THR A 336 35.81 49.40 -11.08
CA THR A 336 36.01 49.38 -9.63
C THR A 336 37.01 50.46 -9.20
N ALA A 337 38.08 50.66 -9.96
CA ALA A 337 39.08 51.70 -9.70
C ALA A 337 38.49 53.12 -9.80
N GLN A 338 37.69 53.40 -10.83
CA GLN A 338 37.03 54.69 -11.00
C GLN A 338 36.03 54.98 -9.87
N LEU A 339 35.29 53.97 -9.42
CA LEU A 339 34.40 54.10 -8.27
C LEU A 339 35.18 54.46 -7.00
N VAL A 340 36.30 53.78 -6.74
CA VAL A 340 37.15 54.06 -5.58
C VAL A 340 37.65 55.51 -5.63
N THR A 341 38.14 56.00 -6.77
CA THR A 341 38.54 57.40 -6.93
C THR A 341 37.39 58.36 -6.66
N LEU A 342 36.18 58.05 -7.15
CA LEU A 342 34.99 58.87 -6.91
C LEU A 342 34.63 58.94 -5.43
N LEU A 343 34.68 57.82 -4.73
CA LEU A 343 34.44 57.75 -3.28
C LEU A 343 35.51 58.50 -2.49
N GLN A 344 36.78 58.40 -2.91
CA GLN A 344 37.89 59.12 -2.30
C GLN A 344 37.74 60.64 -2.42
N ASN A 345 37.36 61.13 -3.60
CA ASN A 345 37.10 62.55 -3.83
C ASN A 345 35.91 63.07 -3.02
N ASN A 346 35.01 62.19 -2.59
CA ASN A 346 33.89 62.51 -1.70
C ASN A 346 34.20 62.30 -0.21
N GLY A 347 35.47 62.05 0.14
CA GLY A 347 35.94 61.92 1.52
C GLY A 347 35.61 60.57 2.17
N ALA A 348 35.15 59.56 1.43
CA ALA A 348 34.69 58.29 1.99
C ALA A 348 35.76 57.48 2.75
N PHE A 349 37.04 57.74 2.44
CA PHE A 349 38.17 57.07 3.10
C PHE A 349 38.82 57.91 4.21
N ASN A 350 38.35 59.13 4.46
CA ASN A 350 38.86 60.01 5.53
C ASN A 350 38.22 59.71 6.89
N THR A 351 37.20 58.86 6.91
CA THR A 351 36.45 58.46 8.11
C THR A 351 36.46 56.93 8.22
N LYS A 352 36.19 56.40 9.43
CA LYS A 352 36.16 54.94 9.63
C LYS A 352 34.93 54.25 9.05
N SER A 353 33.83 54.99 8.97
CA SER A 353 32.59 54.59 8.32
C SER A 353 32.14 55.78 7.47
N TRP A 354 31.56 55.53 6.31
CA TRP A 354 30.99 56.53 5.41
C TRP A 354 29.79 55.93 4.65
N ILE A 355 28.72 56.70 4.46
CA ILE A 355 27.51 56.25 3.77
C ILE A 355 27.02 57.33 2.80
N ALA A 356 26.69 56.94 1.58
CA ALA A 356 25.99 57.82 0.66
C ALA A 356 24.90 57.10 -0.10
N ARG A 357 23.86 57.85 -0.41
CA ARG A 357 22.82 57.40 -1.34
C ARG A 357 23.14 57.94 -2.72
N CYS A 358 23.28 57.05 -3.68
CA CYS A 358 23.46 57.39 -5.08
C CYS A 358 22.18 58.01 -5.65
N ALA A 359 22.34 58.93 -6.59
CA ALA A 359 21.24 59.64 -7.24
C ALA A 359 20.14 58.68 -7.73
N TRP A 360 18.88 59.04 -7.51
CA TRP A 360 17.74 58.27 -8.04
C TRP A 360 17.67 58.33 -9.57
N ALA A 361 18.05 59.47 -10.15
CA ALA A 361 18.03 59.67 -11.59
C ALA A 361 19.10 58.83 -12.29
N TYR A 362 18.68 58.03 -13.28
CA TYR A 362 19.59 57.27 -14.15
C TYR A 362 20.59 58.16 -14.88
N ALA A 363 20.16 59.37 -15.26
CA ALA A 363 21.00 60.37 -15.91
C ALA A 363 22.27 60.72 -15.10
N ASN A 364 22.27 60.47 -13.79
CA ASN A 364 23.34 60.84 -12.87
C ASN A 364 24.00 59.61 -12.21
N SER A 365 23.72 58.41 -12.71
CA SER A 365 24.17 57.16 -12.11
C SER A 365 24.95 56.31 -13.10
N ALA A 366 25.92 55.55 -12.59
CA ALA A 366 26.67 54.55 -13.36
C ALA A 366 26.23 53.11 -13.02
N THR A 367 26.86 52.15 -13.68
CA THR A 367 26.72 50.71 -13.43
C THR A 367 28.11 50.07 -13.35
N ILE A 368 28.34 49.19 -12.39
CA ILE A 368 29.56 48.36 -12.36
C ILE A 368 29.27 47.07 -13.15
N PRO A 369 29.97 46.81 -14.28
CA PRO A 369 29.66 45.66 -15.13
C PRO A 369 30.12 44.33 -14.51
N ASN A 370 29.51 43.23 -14.94
CA ASN A 370 29.89 41.89 -14.44
C ASN A 370 31.34 41.50 -14.79
N SER A 371 31.92 42.09 -15.82
CA SER A 371 33.34 41.92 -16.17
C SER A 371 34.29 42.47 -15.09
N GLU A 372 33.83 43.40 -14.26
CA GLU A 372 34.58 43.93 -13.12
C GLU A 372 34.31 43.15 -11.83
N THR A 373 33.06 42.70 -11.64
CA THR A 373 32.62 42.14 -10.35
C THR A 373 32.73 40.62 -10.28
N GLY A 374 32.59 39.91 -11.41
CA GLY A 374 32.48 38.45 -11.47
C GLY A 374 31.27 37.86 -10.71
N CYS A 375 30.42 38.69 -10.10
CA CYS A 375 29.31 38.27 -9.24
C CYS A 375 27.98 38.98 -9.56
N GLY A 376 27.92 39.68 -10.69
CA GLY A 376 26.73 40.30 -11.26
C GLY A 376 26.89 41.79 -11.57
N VAL A 377 26.02 42.31 -12.44
CA VAL A 377 25.99 43.74 -12.79
C VAL A 377 25.37 44.54 -11.63
N ILE A 378 26.06 45.59 -11.16
CA ILE A 378 25.64 46.42 -10.02
C ILE A 378 25.12 47.77 -10.52
N PRO A 379 23.80 48.04 -10.49
CA PRO A 379 23.25 49.34 -10.83
C PRO A 379 23.43 50.31 -9.64
N LEU A 380 23.99 51.49 -9.88
CA LEU A 380 24.18 52.48 -8.81
C LEU A 380 23.00 53.44 -8.66
N ALA A 381 22.06 53.50 -9.60
CA ALA A 381 20.89 54.37 -9.48
C ALA A 381 20.05 54.02 -8.22
N GLY A 382 19.90 54.99 -7.33
CA GLY A 382 19.19 54.82 -6.05
C GLY A 382 19.85 53.87 -5.04
N ALA A 383 21.04 53.34 -5.35
CA ALA A 383 21.78 52.44 -4.47
C ALA A 383 22.32 53.18 -3.23
N VAL A 384 22.55 52.45 -2.16
CA VAL A 384 23.28 52.94 -0.98
C VAL A 384 24.68 52.35 -1.02
N ILE A 385 25.69 53.21 -0.89
CA ILE A 385 27.09 52.80 -0.78
C ILE A 385 27.56 53.09 0.65
N GLU A 386 28.10 52.08 1.29
CA GLU A 386 28.77 52.17 2.59
C GLU A 386 30.25 51.85 2.40
N VAL A 387 31.12 52.64 3.02
CA VAL A 387 32.57 52.45 3.00
C VAL A 387 33.07 52.35 4.43
N PHE A 388 33.76 51.26 4.74
CA PHE A 388 34.39 51.01 6.04
C PHE A 388 35.91 51.02 5.86
N ASN A 389 36.61 51.88 6.58
CA ASN A 389 38.07 52.05 6.54
C ASN A 389 38.64 52.04 7.97
N ASN A 390 39.89 51.63 8.17
CA ASN A 390 40.60 51.78 9.44
C ASN A 390 41.04 53.24 9.74
N GLY A 391 40.88 54.16 8.79
CA GLY A 391 41.03 55.61 9.02
C GLY A 391 42.47 56.14 9.00
N SER A 392 43.44 55.37 8.50
CA SER A 392 44.83 55.86 8.32
C SER A 392 45.54 55.40 7.05
N SER A 393 44.87 54.68 6.14
CA SER A 393 45.46 54.32 4.84
C SER A 393 44.36 54.14 3.78
N SER A 394 44.69 54.42 2.53
CA SER A 394 43.88 54.10 1.34
C SER A 394 43.92 52.61 0.98
N ASN A 395 44.52 51.76 1.82
CA ASN A 395 44.90 50.41 1.43
C ASN A 395 44.03 49.31 2.04
N ASN A 396 43.24 49.62 3.08
CA ASN A 396 42.44 48.63 3.80
C ASN A 396 41.00 49.14 3.97
N TYR A 397 40.10 48.72 3.08
CA TYR A 397 38.71 49.15 3.10
C TYR A 397 37.74 48.09 2.60
N THR A 398 36.49 48.22 3.02
CA THR A 398 35.35 47.46 2.50
C THR A 398 34.32 48.43 1.93
N ILE A 399 33.87 48.19 0.71
CA ILE A 399 32.75 48.90 0.11
C ILE A 399 31.56 47.93 0.07
N ARG A 400 30.44 48.31 0.67
CA ARG A 400 29.18 47.59 0.55
C ARG A 400 28.21 48.42 -0.28
N ILE A 401 27.55 47.80 -1.25
CA ILE A 401 26.55 48.42 -2.10
C ILE A 401 25.24 47.67 -1.97
N THR A 402 24.21 48.37 -1.50
CA THR A 402 22.83 47.87 -1.47
C THR A 402 22.06 48.50 -2.60
N THR A 403 21.67 47.68 -3.57
CA THR A 403 20.97 48.11 -4.79
C THR A 403 19.50 48.44 -4.51
N ALA A 404 18.94 49.33 -5.33
CA ALA A 404 17.52 49.67 -5.25
C ALA A 404 16.61 48.47 -5.58
N THR A 405 15.30 48.65 -5.39
CA THR A 405 14.29 47.62 -5.67
C THR A 405 13.95 47.48 -7.16
N THR A 406 14.36 48.44 -7.99
CA THR A 406 14.12 48.46 -9.44
C THR A 406 15.34 49.00 -10.18
N THR A 407 15.51 48.58 -11.43
CA THR A 407 16.54 49.09 -12.33
C THR A 407 16.07 49.00 -13.79
N SER A 408 16.52 49.93 -14.65
CA SER A 408 16.37 49.84 -16.11
C SER A 408 17.63 49.29 -16.80
N VAL A 409 18.65 48.92 -16.03
CA VAL A 409 19.90 48.34 -16.54
C VAL A 409 19.68 46.85 -16.81
N SER A 410 19.95 46.40 -18.03
CA SER A 410 19.79 44.99 -18.40
C SER A 410 20.78 44.10 -17.65
N GLY A 411 20.30 42.97 -17.12
CA GLY A 411 21.11 42.00 -16.37
C GLY A 411 21.57 42.47 -14.99
N ALA A 412 21.18 43.68 -14.57
CA ALA A 412 21.46 44.21 -13.25
C ALA A 412 20.64 43.51 -12.17
N LEU A 413 21.26 43.32 -11.02
CA LEU A 413 20.63 42.66 -9.87
C LEU A 413 20.12 43.72 -8.90
N THR A 414 18.80 43.80 -8.75
CA THR A 414 18.12 44.64 -7.76
C THR A 414 17.87 43.86 -6.48
N ASN A 415 17.56 44.55 -5.38
CA ASN A 415 17.36 43.91 -4.07
C ASN A 415 18.56 43.05 -3.65
N ALA A 416 19.76 43.42 -4.09
CA ALA A 416 21.01 42.70 -3.87
C ALA A 416 22.00 43.56 -3.07
N GLU A 417 22.83 42.89 -2.29
CA GLU A 417 23.97 43.48 -1.59
C GLU A 417 25.27 42.93 -2.18
N PHE A 418 26.19 43.83 -2.50
CA PHE A 418 27.52 43.53 -3.02
C PHE A 418 28.59 44.07 -2.09
N ILE A 419 29.64 43.30 -1.86
CA ILE A 419 30.73 43.66 -0.95
C ILE A 419 32.05 43.55 -1.71
N TYR A 420 32.80 44.64 -1.76
CA TYR A 420 34.18 44.68 -2.23
C TYR A 420 35.10 44.85 -1.04
N VAL A 421 36.09 43.96 -0.90
CA VAL A 421 37.10 44.04 0.16
C VAL A 421 38.46 44.24 -0.48
N PHE A 422 39.20 45.24 -0.02
CA PHE A 422 40.56 45.54 -0.44
C PHE A 422 41.45 45.71 0.79
N ASN A 423 42.51 44.89 0.89
CA ASN A 423 43.46 44.91 2.02
C ASN A 423 44.90 45.12 1.53
N GLY A 424 45.08 45.77 0.38
CA GLY A 424 46.34 45.93 -0.33
C GLY A 424 46.43 45.02 -1.56
N THR A 425 47.36 45.35 -2.47
CA THR A 425 47.56 44.65 -3.75
C THR A 425 48.14 43.25 -3.60
N ASP A 426 48.72 42.93 -2.44
CA ASP A 426 49.29 41.62 -2.14
C ASP A 426 48.23 40.58 -1.74
N TYR A 427 46.99 41.03 -1.48
CA TYR A 427 45.85 40.16 -1.22
C TYR A 427 45.00 40.04 -2.49
N SER A 428 44.03 39.13 -2.50
CA SER A 428 43.08 38.98 -3.62
C SER A 428 41.85 39.86 -3.38
N PRO A 429 41.82 41.13 -3.80
CA PRO A 429 40.63 41.94 -3.67
C PRO A 429 39.55 41.44 -4.63
N GLY A 430 38.30 41.61 -4.26
CA GLY A 430 37.22 41.16 -5.12
C GLY A 430 35.84 41.47 -4.59
N TRP A 431 34.91 41.54 -5.54
CA TRP A 431 33.48 41.67 -5.26
C TRP A 431 32.89 40.33 -4.85
N ARG A 432 31.94 40.37 -3.91
CA ARG A 432 31.12 39.24 -3.46
C ARG A 432 29.66 39.67 -3.49
N ARG A 433 28.78 38.78 -3.92
CA ARG A 433 27.33 38.97 -3.86
C ARG A 433 26.77 38.22 -2.66
N VAL A 434 25.93 38.88 -1.86
CA VAL A 434 25.15 38.23 -0.81
C VAL A 434 23.84 37.71 -1.41
N TYR A 435 23.57 36.42 -1.21
CA TYR A 435 22.30 35.82 -1.61
C TYR A 435 21.21 36.07 -0.56
N ASN A 436 19.97 36.25 -1.01
CA ASN A 436 18.82 36.47 -0.13
C ASN A 436 17.55 35.83 -0.71
N THR A 437 16.40 36.06 -0.08
CA THR A 437 15.13 35.44 -0.48
C THR A 437 14.66 35.83 -1.89
N LYS A 438 15.05 37.01 -2.39
CA LYS A 438 14.75 37.49 -3.74
C LYS A 438 15.81 37.01 -4.75
N ASN A 439 17.07 37.10 -4.38
CA ASN A 439 18.23 36.68 -5.17
C ASN A 439 18.82 35.41 -4.56
N LYS A 440 18.21 34.25 -4.87
CA LYS A 440 18.69 32.94 -4.45
C LYS A 440 19.86 32.49 -5.34
N PRO A 441 20.78 31.64 -4.84
CA PRO A 441 21.73 30.99 -5.72
C PRO A 441 21.00 30.09 -6.73
N THR A 442 21.48 30.08 -7.97
CA THR A 442 21.05 29.11 -8.98
C THR A 442 21.69 27.74 -8.71
N ALA A 443 21.18 26.68 -9.32
CA ALA A 443 21.78 25.34 -9.19
C ALA A 443 23.26 25.36 -9.64
N SER A 444 23.58 26.11 -10.70
CA SER A 444 24.97 26.30 -11.14
C SER A 444 25.82 27.03 -10.11
N ASP A 445 25.29 28.02 -9.40
CA ASP A 445 26.03 28.80 -8.38
C ASP A 445 26.50 27.94 -7.20
N VAL A 446 25.90 26.77 -6.98
CA VAL A 446 26.21 25.87 -5.86
C VAL A 446 26.67 24.47 -6.31
N GLY A 447 26.92 24.26 -7.60
CA GLY A 447 27.32 22.95 -8.13
C GLY A 447 26.23 21.87 -8.00
N ALA A 448 24.95 22.27 -8.01
CA ALA A 448 23.80 21.37 -7.96
C ALA A 448 23.19 21.12 -9.35
N LEU A 449 22.43 20.04 -9.49
CA LEU A 449 21.67 19.73 -10.70
C LEU A 449 20.35 20.55 -10.72
N PRO A 450 19.99 21.22 -11.82
CA PRO A 450 18.71 21.90 -11.94
C PRO A 450 17.52 20.93 -11.85
N LEU A 451 16.36 21.43 -11.42
CA LEU A 451 15.09 20.66 -11.44
C LEU A 451 14.67 20.23 -12.84
N THR A 452 15.14 20.92 -13.88
CA THR A 452 14.94 20.55 -15.29
C THR A 452 15.79 19.35 -15.71
N GLY A 453 16.61 18.80 -14.80
CA GLY A 453 17.57 17.74 -15.09
C GLY A 453 18.90 18.25 -15.60
N GLY A 454 19.83 17.31 -15.83
CA GLY A 454 21.14 17.57 -16.40
C GLY A 454 21.96 16.28 -16.53
N THR A 455 23.24 16.42 -16.89
CA THR A 455 24.14 15.27 -17.07
C THR A 455 24.90 14.96 -15.78
N LEU A 456 24.76 13.74 -15.27
CA LEU A 456 25.64 13.18 -14.25
C LEU A 456 26.76 12.40 -14.97
N SER A 457 27.98 12.92 -14.95
CA SER A 457 29.13 12.34 -15.65
C SER A 457 29.88 11.25 -14.85
N GLY A 458 29.58 11.12 -13.56
CA GLY A 458 30.11 10.05 -12.69
C GLY A 458 29.14 8.87 -12.55
N GLY A 459 29.53 7.88 -11.75
CA GLY A 459 28.64 6.77 -11.39
C GLY A 459 27.42 7.23 -10.57
N LEU A 460 26.25 6.65 -10.85
CA LEU A 460 25.03 6.86 -10.07
C LEU A 460 24.75 5.61 -9.22
N THR A 461 24.90 5.72 -7.90
CA THR A 461 24.47 4.69 -6.95
C THR A 461 23.25 5.20 -6.20
N SER A 462 22.13 4.48 -6.30
CA SER A 462 20.90 4.76 -5.55
C SER A 462 20.68 3.65 -4.52
N SER A 463 20.42 4.02 -3.26
CA SER A 463 20.02 3.08 -2.22
C SER A 463 18.55 2.64 -2.34
N GLY A 464 17.75 3.44 -3.05
CA GLY A 464 16.36 3.13 -3.39
C GLY A 464 16.17 2.86 -4.88
N GLU A 465 14.91 2.72 -5.29
CA GLU A 465 14.53 2.46 -6.68
C GLU A 465 14.80 3.68 -7.59
N ILE A 466 15.30 3.42 -8.80
CA ILE A 466 15.33 4.41 -9.88
C ILE A 466 14.07 4.20 -10.72
N ILE A 467 13.24 5.24 -10.86
CA ILE A 467 11.96 5.17 -11.58
C ILE A 467 12.03 6.07 -12.80
N SER A 468 11.76 5.49 -13.99
CA SER A 468 11.53 6.28 -15.20
C SER A 468 10.04 6.33 -15.53
N LYS A 469 9.52 7.55 -15.73
CA LYS A 469 8.13 7.79 -16.17
C LYS A 469 7.99 7.92 -17.69
N TYR A 470 9.10 7.77 -18.41
CA TYR A 470 9.10 7.80 -19.87
C TYR A 470 8.95 6.38 -20.42
N ALA A 471 8.24 6.25 -21.54
CA ALA A 471 8.05 4.96 -22.19
C ALA A 471 9.39 4.29 -22.52
N ASN A 472 10.37 5.04 -23.04
CA ASN A 472 11.76 4.59 -23.16
C ASN A 472 12.47 4.90 -21.84
N GLY A 473 12.50 3.92 -20.93
CA GLY A 473 12.81 4.16 -19.52
C GLY A 473 14.31 4.21 -19.22
N PHE A 474 15.00 3.11 -19.54
CA PHE A 474 16.42 2.91 -19.24
C PHE A 474 17.18 2.56 -20.50
N ARG A 475 18.29 3.24 -20.76
CA ARG A 475 19.11 3.04 -21.97
C ARG A 475 20.58 2.84 -21.61
N ILE A 476 21.18 1.86 -22.27
CA ILE A 476 22.62 1.66 -22.36
C ILE A 476 23.02 2.03 -23.79
N ALA A 477 23.71 3.16 -23.95
CA ALA A 477 24.20 3.64 -25.24
C ALA A 477 25.72 3.46 -25.29
N TYR A 478 26.18 2.44 -26.01
CA TYR A 478 27.60 2.10 -26.10
C TYR A 478 27.94 1.48 -27.45
N GLY A 479 29.11 1.83 -28.01
CA GLY A 479 29.48 1.45 -29.38
C GLY A 479 28.52 2.05 -30.41
N SER A 480 28.02 1.22 -31.33
CA SER A 480 27.11 1.65 -32.42
C SER A 480 25.63 1.40 -32.15
N PHE A 481 25.26 0.87 -30.98
CA PHE A 481 23.87 0.54 -30.65
C PHE A 481 23.44 1.12 -29.30
N GLY A 482 22.14 1.42 -29.19
CA GLY A 482 21.47 1.64 -27.92
C GLY A 482 20.63 0.42 -27.57
N PHE A 483 20.87 -0.18 -26.41
CA PHE A 483 19.94 -1.09 -25.78
C PHE A 483 19.05 -0.30 -24.83
N PHE A 484 17.74 -0.52 -24.84
CA PHE A 484 16.87 0.15 -23.88
C PHE A 484 15.65 -0.67 -23.49
N ILE A 485 15.19 -0.45 -22.27
CA ILE A 485 13.96 -1.01 -21.73
C ILE A 485 12.84 -0.02 -22.04
N ARG A 486 11.82 -0.48 -22.75
CA ARG A 486 10.64 0.31 -23.11
C ARG A 486 9.38 -0.28 -22.50
N ASN A 487 8.59 0.50 -21.78
CA ASN A 487 7.22 0.16 -21.42
C ASN A 487 6.27 1.08 -22.19
N ASP A 488 5.47 0.52 -23.10
CA ASP A 488 4.53 1.29 -23.92
C ASP A 488 3.10 1.38 -23.33
N GLY A 489 2.92 0.87 -22.11
CA GLY A 489 1.62 0.76 -21.43
C GLY A 489 0.97 -0.62 -21.56
N SER A 490 1.27 -1.40 -22.60
CA SER A 490 0.73 -2.75 -22.79
C SER A 490 1.78 -3.84 -22.59
N ASN A 491 3.00 -3.61 -23.05
CA ASN A 491 4.10 -4.54 -22.90
C ASN A 491 5.39 -3.80 -22.50
N THR A 492 6.28 -4.54 -21.84
CA THR A 492 7.65 -4.12 -21.55
C THR A 492 8.60 -4.85 -22.49
N TYR A 493 9.44 -4.10 -23.18
CA TYR A 493 10.31 -4.58 -24.23
C TYR A 493 11.77 -4.34 -23.88
N PHE A 494 12.62 -5.26 -24.32
CA PHE A 494 14.04 -5.02 -24.48
C PHE A 494 14.29 -4.71 -25.95
N MET A 495 14.68 -3.46 -26.24
CA MET A 495 14.76 -2.91 -27.59
C MET A 495 16.20 -2.55 -27.97
N LEU A 496 16.45 -2.55 -29.27
CA LEU A 496 17.73 -2.13 -29.87
C LEU A 496 17.47 -1.02 -30.89
N THR A 497 18.41 -0.09 -31.03
CA THR A 497 18.37 0.94 -32.08
C THR A 497 18.92 0.44 -33.41
N ALA A 498 18.79 1.25 -34.46
CA ALA A 498 19.59 1.07 -35.66
C ALA A 498 21.09 1.32 -35.36
N SER A 499 21.97 0.72 -36.17
CA SER A 499 23.42 0.94 -36.03
C SER A 499 23.78 2.40 -36.32
N GLY A 500 24.62 3.01 -35.47
CA GLY A 500 25.03 4.40 -35.56
C GLY A 500 24.08 5.39 -34.85
N ASP A 501 22.91 4.93 -34.40
CA ASP A 501 21.90 5.76 -33.75
C ASP A 501 21.66 5.32 -32.29
N THR A 502 22.66 5.50 -31.43
CA THR A 502 22.65 4.93 -30.07
C THR A 502 21.58 5.51 -29.15
N LEU A 503 21.09 6.73 -29.42
CA LEU A 503 20.07 7.41 -28.64
C LEU A 503 18.68 7.45 -29.30
N GLY A 504 18.56 7.05 -30.56
CA GLY A 504 17.30 7.11 -31.29
C GLY A 504 16.33 5.97 -30.99
N SER A 505 15.40 5.77 -31.93
CA SER A 505 14.24 4.87 -31.79
C SER A 505 14.62 3.39 -31.97
N TRP A 506 13.68 2.50 -31.66
CA TRP A 506 13.89 1.06 -31.84
C TRP A 506 13.87 0.65 -33.32
N ASN A 507 14.63 -0.39 -33.64
CA ASN A 507 14.62 -1.04 -34.95
C ASN A 507 13.52 -2.14 -35.03
N GLY A 508 13.58 -2.99 -36.06
CA GLY A 508 12.60 -4.07 -36.28
C GLY A 508 12.73 -5.28 -35.34
N LEU A 509 13.80 -5.39 -34.55
CA LEU A 509 14.04 -6.55 -33.69
C LEU A 509 13.16 -6.49 -32.43
N ARG A 510 12.69 -7.65 -31.97
CA ARG A 510 11.98 -7.86 -30.71
C ARG A 510 12.67 -8.97 -29.89
N PRO A 511 13.85 -8.70 -29.31
CA PRO A 511 14.59 -9.68 -28.51
C PRO A 511 13.75 -10.30 -27.39
N ILE A 512 13.17 -9.47 -26.51
CA ILE A 512 12.28 -9.91 -25.43
C ILE A 512 11.10 -8.93 -25.34
N THR A 513 9.89 -9.47 -25.25
CA THR A 513 8.65 -8.73 -24.96
C THR A 513 7.97 -9.39 -23.77
N ILE A 514 7.52 -8.60 -22.81
CA ILE A 514 6.78 -9.05 -21.63
C ILE A 514 5.42 -8.37 -21.67
N ASN A 515 4.34 -9.14 -21.71
CA ASN A 515 3.02 -8.56 -21.60
C ASN A 515 2.77 -8.05 -20.17
N ASN A 516 2.45 -6.77 -20.00
CA ASN A 516 2.32 -6.18 -18.68
C ASN A 516 1.13 -6.74 -17.90
N THR A 517 0.10 -7.27 -18.60
CA THR A 517 -1.10 -7.82 -17.97
C THR A 517 -0.93 -9.29 -17.59
N SER A 518 -0.42 -10.13 -18.49
CA SER A 518 -0.33 -11.58 -18.28
C SER A 518 1.03 -12.04 -17.76
N GLY A 519 2.06 -11.20 -17.82
CA GLY A 519 3.46 -11.59 -17.54
C GLY A 519 4.06 -12.52 -18.60
N ALA A 520 3.34 -12.83 -19.69
CA ALA A 520 3.81 -13.72 -20.74
C ALA A 520 5.04 -13.11 -21.45
N VAL A 521 6.10 -13.92 -21.57
CA VAL A 521 7.35 -13.53 -22.23
C VAL A 521 7.38 -14.11 -23.65
N SER A 522 7.63 -13.25 -24.64
CA SER A 522 7.83 -13.61 -26.04
C SER A 522 9.23 -13.23 -26.49
N ILE A 523 9.92 -14.16 -27.18
CA ILE A 523 11.26 -13.96 -27.75
C ILE A 523 11.16 -14.04 -29.26
N GLY A 524 11.33 -12.91 -29.95
CA GLY A 524 11.06 -12.79 -31.39
C GLY A 524 12.26 -13.01 -32.31
N ASN A 525 13.48 -13.13 -31.77
CA ASN A 525 14.71 -13.20 -32.55
C ASN A 525 15.61 -14.38 -32.16
N GLY A 526 14.99 -15.54 -31.94
CA GLY A 526 15.68 -16.79 -31.60
C GLY A 526 16.03 -16.91 -30.11
N LEU A 527 16.03 -18.15 -29.61
CA LEU A 527 16.44 -18.50 -28.25
C LEU A 527 17.40 -19.69 -28.32
N ASN A 528 18.63 -19.52 -27.83
CA ASN A 528 19.60 -20.60 -27.67
C ASN A 528 19.78 -20.88 -26.16
N VAL A 529 19.57 -22.12 -25.72
CA VAL A 529 19.63 -22.52 -24.30
C VAL A 529 20.66 -23.64 -24.13
N THR A 530 21.76 -23.35 -23.43
CA THR A 530 22.90 -24.29 -23.25
C THR A 530 22.83 -25.10 -21.95
N GLY A 531 22.02 -24.68 -20.97
CA GLY A 531 21.86 -25.35 -19.66
C GLY A 531 20.67 -26.31 -19.53
N GLY A 532 19.94 -26.56 -20.63
CA GLY A 532 18.68 -27.30 -20.62
C GLY A 532 17.46 -26.46 -20.21
N VAL A 533 16.25 -26.98 -20.44
CA VAL A 533 14.98 -26.35 -20.05
C VAL A 533 14.28 -27.26 -19.05
N ASN A 534 13.95 -26.75 -17.86
CA ASN A 534 13.24 -27.49 -16.81
C ASN A 534 11.78 -27.01 -16.72
N GLY A 535 10.82 -27.89 -17.05
CA GLY A 535 9.37 -27.59 -17.05
C GLY A 535 8.62 -28.26 -18.21
N SER A 536 7.29 -28.19 -18.20
CA SER A 536 6.45 -28.67 -19.31
C SER A 536 6.52 -27.73 -20.51
N LEU A 537 6.93 -28.25 -21.66
CA LEU A 537 6.90 -27.54 -22.94
C LEU A 537 5.57 -27.86 -23.65
N ASN A 538 4.70 -26.86 -23.83
CA ASN A 538 3.49 -27.01 -24.65
C ASN A 538 3.81 -26.64 -26.11
N GLY A 539 3.92 -27.64 -26.97
CA GLY A 539 4.18 -27.47 -28.41
C GLY A 539 4.84 -28.71 -29.03
N ASN A 540 4.81 -28.81 -30.35
CA ASN A 540 5.49 -29.88 -31.09
C ASN A 540 6.93 -29.43 -31.35
N ALA A 541 7.91 -30.00 -30.64
CA ALA A 541 9.31 -29.85 -31.04
C ALA A 541 9.53 -30.68 -32.32
N SER A 542 9.84 -30.01 -33.44
CA SER A 542 10.13 -30.67 -34.72
C SER A 542 11.30 -31.66 -34.67
N THR A 543 12.09 -31.61 -33.60
CA THR A 543 13.25 -32.47 -33.34
C THR A 543 13.06 -33.41 -32.13
N ALA A 544 11.83 -33.62 -31.65
CA ALA A 544 11.59 -34.57 -30.56
C ALA A 544 11.90 -36.00 -31.02
N THR A 545 13.10 -36.48 -30.70
CA THR A 545 13.56 -37.85 -31.03
C THR A 545 13.19 -38.88 -29.95
N LYS A 546 12.63 -38.46 -28.81
CA LYS A 546 12.24 -39.36 -27.72
C LYS A 546 11.09 -38.83 -26.84
N LEU A 547 10.15 -39.69 -26.45
CA LEU A 547 9.13 -39.46 -25.43
C LEU A 547 9.76 -39.50 -24.04
N GLN A 548 9.46 -38.51 -23.19
CA GLN A 548 10.01 -38.41 -21.83
C GLN A 548 9.69 -39.63 -20.95
N THR A 549 8.50 -40.20 -21.11
CA THR A 549 8.12 -41.47 -20.47
C THR A 549 7.62 -42.40 -21.56
N ALA A 550 8.37 -43.49 -21.79
CA ALA A 550 8.00 -44.50 -22.78
C ALA A 550 6.58 -45.03 -22.52
N ARG A 551 5.78 -45.12 -23.59
CA ARG A 551 4.43 -45.66 -23.54
C ARG A 551 4.47 -47.13 -23.96
N LYS A 552 3.57 -47.96 -23.45
CA LYS A 552 3.44 -49.34 -23.93
C LYS A 552 2.51 -49.39 -25.14
N ILE A 553 3.01 -49.89 -26.28
CA ILE A 553 2.19 -50.28 -27.44
C ILE A 553 2.19 -51.81 -27.45
N SER A 554 1.03 -52.42 -27.25
CA SER A 554 0.91 -53.90 -27.22
C SER A 554 1.90 -54.57 -26.25
N GLY A 555 2.10 -53.95 -25.08
CA GLY A 555 3.02 -54.40 -24.04
C GLY A 555 4.49 -54.02 -24.23
N VAL A 556 4.90 -53.58 -25.42
CA VAL A 556 6.29 -53.18 -25.74
C VAL A 556 6.49 -51.69 -25.47
N SER A 557 7.56 -51.35 -24.75
CA SER A 557 7.90 -49.97 -24.42
C SER A 557 8.37 -49.23 -25.68
N PHE A 558 7.74 -48.09 -26.00
CA PHE A 558 8.07 -47.25 -27.13
C PHE A 558 8.22 -45.80 -26.69
N ASP A 559 9.34 -45.20 -27.09
CA ASP A 559 9.62 -43.80 -26.86
C ASP A 559 10.00 -43.05 -28.13
N GLY A 560 9.92 -43.65 -29.32
CA GLY A 560 10.21 -42.95 -30.58
C GLY A 560 11.68 -42.78 -30.94
N SER A 561 12.61 -43.30 -30.11
CA SER A 561 14.05 -43.23 -30.41
C SER A 561 14.55 -44.27 -31.43
N ALA A 562 13.73 -45.27 -31.77
CA ALA A 562 13.97 -46.26 -32.81
C ALA A 562 12.62 -46.83 -33.31
N ASP A 563 12.63 -47.54 -34.46
CA ASP A 563 11.47 -48.26 -34.97
C ASP A 563 10.95 -49.29 -33.94
N ILE A 564 9.62 -49.41 -33.82
CA ILE A 564 9.00 -50.42 -32.97
C ILE A 564 8.77 -51.72 -33.76
N THR A 565 9.28 -52.84 -33.23
CA THR A 565 9.00 -54.18 -33.77
C THR A 565 7.98 -54.89 -32.88
N LEU A 566 6.80 -55.18 -33.43
CA LEU A 566 5.77 -55.99 -32.78
C LEU A 566 5.80 -57.41 -33.33
N THR A 567 5.90 -58.40 -32.44
CA THR A 567 5.82 -59.83 -32.78
C THR A 567 4.38 -60.33 -32.73
N ALA A 568 4.10 -61.50 -33.31
CA ALA A 568 2.78 -62.13 -33.25
C ALA A 568 2.29 -62.34 -31.80
N ALA A 569 3.21 -62.55 -30.85
CA ALA A 569 2.92 -62.63 -29.43
C ALA A 569 2.49 -61.28 -28.82
N ASN A 570 2.98 -60.14 -29.33
CA ASN A 570 2.59 -58.82 -28.83
C ASN A 570 1.15 -58.45 -29.19
N VAL A 571 0.60 -59.01 -30.27
CA VAL A 571 -0.74 -58.69 -30.80
C VAL A 571 -1.71 -59.88 -30.81
N SER A 572 -1.35 -60.99 -30.15
CA SER A 572 -2.15 -62.23 -30.12
C SER A 572 -2.59 -62.73 -31.51
N ALA A 573 -1.71 -62.66 -32.50
CA ALA A 573 -1.99 -63.06 -33.89
C ALA A 573 -1.32 -64.39 -34.28
N PHE A 574 -1.83 -65.08 -35.31
CA PHE A 574 -1.21 -66.30 -35.87
C PHE A 574 0.08 -66.00 -36.65
N ALA A 575 1.07 -66.90 -36.60
CA ALA A 575 2.34 -66.73 -37.30
C ALA A 575 2.17 -66.71 -38.84
N ARG A 576 2.84 -65.77 -39.52
CA ARG A 576 2.66 -65.49 -40.96
C ARG A 576 3.31 -66.51 -41.92
N ARG A 577 4.02 -67.53 -41.41
CA ARG A 577 4.80 -68.53 -42.17
C ARG A 577 4.79 -69.88 -41.45
N ALA A 578 5.28 -70.93 -42.11
CA ALA A 578 5.31 -72.29 -41.57
C ALA A 578 6.03 -72.36 -40.20
N THR A 579 5.38 -72.93 -39.21
CA THR A 579 5.83 -73.11 -37.83
C THR A 579 6.83 -74.26 -37.71
N GLY A 580 6.71 -75.32 -38.51
CA GLY A 580 7.63 -76.48 -38.50
C GLY A 580 7.28 -77.51 -39.56
N THR A 581 8.12 -78.54 -39.70
CA THR A 581 7.92 -79.65 -40.66
C THR A 581 7.87 -80.99 -39.93
N TYR A 582 6.91 -81.85 -40.28
CA TYR A 582 6.79 -83.22 -39.77
C TYR A 582 6.67 -84.23 -40.91
N ALA A 583 6.99 -85.50 -40.65
CA ALA A 583 6.73 -86.61 -41.58
C ALA A 583 5.36 -87.25 -41.28
N ASP A 584 4.67 -87.74 -42.30
CA ASP A 584 3.29 -88.28 -42.21
C ASP A 584 3.18 -89.57 -41.36
N THR A 585 4.28 -90.32 -41.17
CA THR A 585 4.31 -91.74 -40.79
C THR A 585 3.83 -92.11 -39.38
N SER A 586 3.21 -91.22 -38.59
CA SER A 586 2.59 -91.53 -37.28
C SER A 586 1.62 -90.44 -36.81
N GLY A 587 0.62 -90.09 -37.64
CA GLY A 587 -0.43 -89.15 -37.24
C GLY A 587 0.02 -87.69 -37.12
N ALA A 588 0.92 -87.27 -38.02
CA ALA A 588 1.67 -86.00 -38.10
C ALA A 588 1.14 -84.76 -37.36
N VAL A 589 2.06 -83.92 -36.88
CA VAL A 589 1.87 -82.79 -35.95
C VAL A 589 1.22 -83.23 -34.63
N PRO A 590 1.99 -83.35 -33.53
CA PRO A 590 1.46 -83.77 -32.23
C PRO A 590 0.30 -82.89 -31.75
N TRP A 591 -0.63 -83.48 -30.99
CA TRP A 591 -1.79 -82.75 -30.48
C TRP A 591 -1.41 -81.59 -29.56
N ASN A 592 -0.31 -81.69 -28.82
CA ASN A 592 0.19 -80.64 -27.93
C ASN A 592 1.23 -79.72 -28.59
N ALA A 593 1.35 -79.75 -29.92
CA ALA A 593 2.20 -78.80 -30.64
C ALA A 593 1.68 -77.37 -30.46
N GLU A 594 2.56 -76.38 -30.56
CA GLU A 594 2.18 -74.97 -30.46
C GLU A 594 1.19 -74.56 -31.57
N SER A 595 0.39 -73.52 -31.32
CA SER A 595 -0.51 -72.99 -32.35
C SER A 595 0.29 -72.48 -33.55
N GLY A 596 -0.03 -72.93 -34.77
CA GLY A 596 0.80 -72.66 -35.94
C GLY A 596 0.38 -73.36 -37.21
N ALA A 597 1.10 -73.12 -38.31
CA ALA A 597 0.89 -73.78 -39.60
C ALA A 597 2.08 -74.69 -39.93
N TYR A 598 1.90 -75.99 -39.95
CA TYR A 598 2.96 -76.97 -40.14
C TYR A 598 2.93 -77.56 -41.55
N ASN A 599 4.09 -77.82 -42.14
CA ASN A 599 4.20 -78.57 -43.39
C ASN A 599 4.40 -80.06 -43.07
N VAL A 600 3.53 -80.93 -43.56
CA VAL A 600 3.67 -82.38 -43.36
C VAL A 600 4.07 -83.03 -44.68
N THR A 601 5.18 -83.73 -44.66
CA THR A 601 5.81 -84.33 -45.85
C THR A 601 5.47 -85.83 -45.96
N ARG A 602 5.11 -86.27 -47.17
CA ARG A 602 4.80 -87.65 -47.55
C ARG A 602 5.59 -88.02 -48.82
N SER A 603 5.72 -89.33 -49.10
CA SER A 603 6.29 -89.79 -50.37
C SER A 603 5.46 -89.32 -51.56
N GLY A 604 5.95 -88.29 -52.26
CA GLY A 604 5.36 -87.75 -53.50
C GLY A 604 4.65 -86.40 -53.37
N ASP A 605 4.29 -85.97 -52.16
CA ASP A 605 3.57 -84.71 -51.91
C ASP A 605 3.72 -84.19 -50.46
N SER A 606 3.16 -83.01 -50.20
CA SER A 606 3.02 -82.46 -48.84
C SER A 606 1.65 -81.81 -48.65
N TYR A 607 1.25 -81.65 -47.39
CA TYR A 607 0.04 -80.93 -47.01
C TYR A 607 0.30 -80.02 -45.82
N ILE A 608 -0.53 -79.00 -45.66
CA ILE A 608 -0.42 -78.06 -44.53
C ILE A 608 -1.35 -78.49 -43.42
N VAL A 609 -0.90 -78.42 -42.17
CA VAL A 609 -1.72 -78.57 -40.96
C VAL A 609 -1.74 -77.24 -40.20
N ALA A 610 -2.90 -76.61 -40.11
CA ALA A 610 -3.13 -75.53 -39.14
C ALA A 610 -3.50 -76.15 -37.79
N ASN A 611 -2.70 -75.86 -36.77
CA ASN A 611 -2.87 -76.33 -35.40
C ASN A 611 -3.29 -75.17 -34.51
N PHE A 612 -4.39 -75.33 -33.79
CA PHE A 612 -4.93 -74.37 -32.83
C PHE A 612 -4.91 -75.03 -31.45
N TYR A 613 -3.85 -74.78 -30.69
CA TYR A 613 -3.67 -75.28 -29.33
C TYR A 613 -3.89 -74.16 -28.31
N THR A 614 -4.89 -74.34 -27.44
CA THR A 614 -5.22 -73.40 -26.34
C THR A 614 -4.64 -73.84 -24.99
N GLY A 615 -4.24 -75.10 -24.87
CA GLY A 615 -3.70 -75.67 -23.62
C GLY A 615 -4.70 -75.80 -22.48
N VAL A 616 -5.99 -75.49 -22.68
CA VAL A 616 -7.04 -75.52 -21.66
C VAL A 616 -8.38 -75.99 -22.24
N GLY A 617 -9.29 -76.46 -21.38
CA GLY A 617 -10.62 -76.96 -21.78
C GLY A 617 -10.61 -78.41 -22.27
N SER A 618 -11.80 -78.93 -22.60
CA SER A 618 -11.95 -80.33 -23.04
C SER A 618 -11.57 -80.57 -24.50
N CYS A 619 -11.56 -79.53 -25.33
CA CYS A 619 -10.96 -79.54 -26.67
C CYS A 619 -9.76 -78.59 -26.66
N ARG A 620 -8.58 -79.12 -26.36
CA ARG A 620 -7.35 -78.31 -26.19
C ARG A 620 -6.71 -77.99 -27.53
N THR A 621 -6.92 -78.86 -28.52
CA THR A 621 -6.34 -78.73 -29.86
C THR A 621 -7.36 -78.99 -30.93
N LEU A 622 -7.49 -78.06 -31.87
CA LEU A 622 -8.12 -78.29 -33.17
C LEU A 622 -7.05 -78.27 -34.25
N GLN A 623 -6.94 -79.35 -35.01
CA GLN A 623 -6.12 -79.37 -36.21
C GLN A 623 -6.98 -79.43 -37.46
N ILE A 624 -6.56 -78.68 -38.48
CA ILE A 624 -7.15 -78.69 -39.81
C ILE A 624 -6.03 -78.92 -40.81
N ARG A 625 -6.08 -80.01 -41.57
CA ARG A 625 -5.13 -80.29 -42.65
C ARG A 625 -5.75 -80.04 -44.02
N ALA A 626 -4.97 -79.46 -44.92
CA ALA A 626 -5.36 -79.15 -46.29
C ALA A 626 -4.36 -79.76 -47.29
N HIS A 627 -4.85 -80.65 -48.15
CA HIS A 627 -4.05 -81.22 -49.25
C HIS A 627 -3.97 -80.27 -50.45
N TYR A 628 -2.85 -80.34 -51.17
CA TYR A 628 -2.63 -79.58 -52.41
C TYR A 628 -3.71 -79.85 -53.47
N LYS A 629 -3.91 -78.92 -54.43
CA LYS A 629 -4.92 -79.00 -55.52
C LYS A 629 -6.37 -79.19 -55.05
N ASN A 630 -6.72 -78.71 -53.85
CA ASN A 630 -8.03 -78.93 -53.23
C ASN A 630 -8.36 -80.44 -53.18
N GLY A 631 -7.39 -81.25 -52.76
CA GLY A 631 -7.50 -82.71 -52.66
C GLY A 631 -8.25 -83.21 -51.42
N GLY A 632 -8.76 -82.29 -50.59
CA GLY A 632 -9.53 -82.57 -49.38
C GLY A 632 -9.08 -81.68 -48.22
N LEU A 633 -10.04 -81.27 -47.39
CA LEU A 633 -9.82 -80.59 -46.12
C LEU A 633 -10.26 -81.54 -45.01
N TYR A 634 -9.44 -81.76 -43.99
CA TYR A 634 -9.77 -82.65 -42.88
C TYR A 634 -9.55 -81.94 -41.56
N TYR A 635 -10.33 -82.30 -40.55
CA TYR A 635 -10.12 -81.86 -39.18
C TYR A 635 -10.01 -83.03 -38.23
N ARG A 636 -9.39 -82.77 -37.08
CA ARG A 636 -9.48 -83.61 -35.89
C ARG A 636 -9.27 -82.75 -34.66
N SER A 637 -9.80 -83.20 -33.54
CA SER A 637 -9.71 -82.50 -32.26
C SER A 637 -9.12 -83.41 -31.20
N SER A 638 -8.35 -82.83 -30.29
CA SER A 638 -7.90 -83.56 -29.10
C SER A 638 -8.98 -83.51 -28.03
N ARG A 639 -9.00 -84.53 -27.16
CA ARG A 639 -9.78 -84.50 -25.93
C ARG A 639 -8.88 -84.38 -24.72
N ASP A 640 -9.21 -83.43 -23.85
CA ASP A 640 -8.55 -83.21 -22.56
C ASP A 640 -7.01 -83.31 -22.72
N GLY A 641 -6.32 -84.04 -21.85
CA GLY A 641 -4.88 -84.32 -21.93
C GLY A 641 -4.49 -85.61 -22.67
N TYR A 642 -5.44 -86.32 -23.29
CA TYR A 642 -5.22 -87.67 -23.82
C TYR A 642 -4.82 -87.72 -25.30
N GLY A 643 -4.99 -86.62 -26.05
CA GLY A 643 -4.62 -86.52 -27.46
C GLY A 643 -5.79 -86.67 -28.43
N PHE A 644 -5.51 -87.05 -29.67
CA PHE A 644 -6.55 -87.28 -30.69
C PHE A 644 -7.22 -88.64 -30.45
N GLU A 645 -8.50 -88.64 -30.08
CA GLU A 645 -9.28 -89.87 -29.90
C GLU A 645 -9.78 -90.44 -31.23
N GLU A 646 -10.03 -89.57 -32.21
CA GLU A 646 -10.48 -89.92 -33.54
C GLU A 646 -9.42 -89.52 -34.59
N ASP A 647 -9.31 -90.32 -35.64
CA ASP A 647 -8.45 -89.99 -36.78
C ASP A 647 -9.06 -88.85 -37.62
N TRP A 648 -8.30 -88.36 -38.60
CA TRP A 648 -8.70 -87.26 -39.48
C TRP A 648 -10.05 -87.50 -40.16
N THR A 649 -10.98 -86.59 -39.94
CA THR A 649 -12.31 -86.59 -40.57
C THR A 649 -12.39 -85.53 -41.65
N GLN A 650 -12.92 -85.88 -42.83
CA GLN A 650 -13.03 -84.94 -43.95
C GLN A 650 -14.14 -83.90 -43.72
N ILE A 651 -13.84 -82.64 -44.00
CA ILE A 651 -14.82 -81.59 -44.20
C ILE A 651 -15.22 -81.62 -45.67
N TYR A 652 -16.48 -81.92 -45.94
CA TYR A 652 -17.00 -81.91 -47.31
C TYR A 652 -17.23 -80.48 -47.80
N THR A 653 -16.64 -80.16 -48.95
CA THR A 653 -16.82 -78.91 -49.68
C THR A 653 -17.76 -79.13 -50.87
N LYS A 654 -18.15 -78.08 -51.59
CA LYS A 654 -18.96 -78.21 -52.83
C LYS A 654 -18.31 -79.11 -53.91
N LYS A 655 -16.99 -79.32 -53.85
CA LYS A 655 -16.26 -80.23 -54.75
C LYS A 655 -16.39 -81.70 -54.33
N ASP A 656 -16.69 -81.98 -53.06
CA ASP A 656 -16.75 -83.32 -52.50
C ASP A 656 -18.19 -83.86 -52.61
N SER A 657 -18.36 -85.05 -53.19
CA SER A 657 -19.64 -85.76 -53.19
C SER A 657 -19.94 -86.26 -51.77
N ILE A 658 -20.88 -85.61 -51.07
CA ILE A 658 -21.32 -86.03 -49.72
C ILE A 658 -22.11 -87.34 -49.85
N PRO A 659 -21.77 -88.42 -49.12
CA PRO A 659 -22.56 -89.64 -49.09
C PRO A 659 -24.01 -89.35 -48.66
N GLY A 660 -24.96 -89.56 -49.58
CA GLY A 660 -26.40 -89.40 -49.31
C GLY A 660 -27.04 -88.07 -49.75
N VAL A 661 -26.37 -87.23 -50.55
CA VAL A 661 -26.94 -85.97 -51.06
C VAL A 661 -26.57 -85.78 -52.54
N ASN A 662 -27.51 -85.36 -53.39
CA ASN A 662 -27.21 -85.00 -54.78
C ASN A 662 -26.66 -83.55 -54.86
N ALA A 663 -26.25 -83.13 -56.07
CA ALA A 663 -25.44 -81.94 -56.35
C ALA A 663 -25.98 -80.58 -55.83
N ASP A 664 -27.23 -80.53 -55.35
CA ASP A 664 -27.90 -79.33 -54.83
C ASP A 664 -28.18 -79.35 -53.30
N GLY A 665 -27.77 -80.40 -52.57
CA GLY A 665 -27.58 -80.31 -51.12
C GLY A 665 -28.82 -80.34 -50.20
N ASN A 666 -29.84 -81.16 -50.44
CA ASN A 666 -30.80 -81.56 -49.39
C ASN A 666 -31.11 -83.08 -49.38
N GLN A 667 -31.42 -83.65 -48.21
CA GLN A 667 -31.50 -85.11 -47.98
C GLN A 667 -32.93 -85.69 -47.89
N ASN A 668 -33.05 -86.91 -48.42
CA ASN A 668 -33.85 -88.08 -48.03
C ASN A 668 -35.37 -87.94 -47.71
N THR A 669 -36.22 -88.34 -48.66
CA THR A 669 -37.62 -88.72 -48.42
C THR A 669 -37.90 -90.14 -48.90
N THR A 670 -37.68 -91.15 -48.05
CA THR A 670 -38.16 -92.52 -48.26
C THR A 670 -39.65 -92.69 -47.92
N GLY A 671 -40.48 -91.69 -48.23
CA GLY A 671 -41.92 -91.70 -47.98
C GLY A 671 -42.71 -91.13 -49.16
N ASN A 672 -43.64 -91.92 -49.67
CA ASN A 672 -44.43 -91.75 -50.89
C ASN A 672 -45.36 -90.49 -50.89
N ALA A 673 -44.79 -89.30 -51.06
CA ALA A 673 -45.52 -88.02 -50.97
C ALA A 673 -46.10 -87.52 -52.32
N ALA A 674 -45.58 -87.99 -53.45
CA ALA A 674 -45.94 -87.43 -54.76
C ALA A 674 -47.31 -87.90 -55.31
N THR A 675 -47.95 -88.92 -54.71
CA THR A 675 -49.25 -89.46 -55.16
C THR A 675 -50.33 -89.52 -54.07
N ALA A 676 -50.12 -88.92 -52.90
CA ALA A 676 -51.09 -88.96 -51.81
C ALA A 676 -52.17 -87.88 -51.98
N THR A 677 -53.35 -88.28 -52.45
CA THR A 677 -54.54 -87.40 -52.56
C THR A 677 -55.39 -87.37 -51.30
N LYS A 678 -55.12 -88.21 -50.29
CA LYS A 678 -55.69 -88.14 -48.94
C LYS A 678 -54.82 -88.79 -47.87
N LEU A 679 -54.97 -88.39 -46.61
CA LEU A 679 -54.36 -88.98 -45.41
C LEU A 679 -55.09 -90.27 -45.02
N GLN A 680 -54.33 -91.31 -44.67
CA GLN A 680 -54.88 -92.63 -44.29
C GLN A 680 -55.72 -92.61 -43.00
N THR A 681 -55.52 -91.62 -42.13
CA THR A 681 -56.37 -91.35 -40.97
C THR A 681 -56.56 -89.85 -40.86
N ALA A 682 -57.82 -89.38 -40.95
CA ALA A 682 -58.12 -87.96 -40.83
C ALA A 682 -57.62 -87.41 -39.49
N ARG A 683 -56.91 -86.28 -39.54
CA ARG A 683 -56.37 -85.59 -38.36
C ARG A 683 -57.26 -84.39 -38.05
N LYS A 684 -57.53 -84.14 -36.77
CA LYS A 684 -58.30 -82.95 -36.37
C LYS A 684 -57.38 -81.74 -36.37
N ILE A 685 -57.70 -80.74 -37.18
CA ILE A 685 -57.07 -79.42 -37.14
C ILE A 685 -58.11 -78.47 -36.53
N ALA A 686 -57.80 -77.94 -35.34
CA ALA A 686 -58.69 -77.03 -34.61
C ALA A 686 -60.11 -77.60 -34.37
N GLY A 687 -60.17 -78.92 -34.09
CA GLY A 687 -61.40 -79.68 -33.85
C GLY A 687 -62.08 -80.28 -35.10
N VAL A 688 -61.71 -79.84 -36.31
CA VAL A 688 -62.32 -80.28 -37.58
C VAL A 688 -61.44 -81.33 -38.26
N ALA A 689 -62.03 -82.44 -38.70
CA ALA A 689 -61.30 -83.53 -39.34
C ALA A 689 -60.82 -83.14 -40.75
N PHE A 690 -59.53 -83.33 -41.02
CA PHE A 690 -58.87 -83.06 -42.29
C PHE A 690 -58.13 -84.30 -42.78
N ASP A 691 -58.38 -84.70 -44.02
CA ASP A 691 -57.64 -85.76 -44.68
C ASP A 691 -57.01 -85.32 -46.00
N GLY A 692 -57.03 -84.03 -46.37
CA GLY A 692 -56.36 -83.53 -47.57
C GLY A 692 -57.06 -83.85 -48.90
N SER A 693 -58.27 -84.45 -48.88
CA SER A 693 -59.05 -84.72 -50.10
C SER A 693 -59.80 -83.50 -50.65
N ALA A 694 -59.95 -82.43 -49.86
CA ALA A 694 -60.49 -81.12 -50.23
C ALA A 694 -59.96 -80.02 -49.31
N ASP A 695 -60.10 -78.74 -49.68
CA ASP A 695 -59.72 -77.61 -48.82
C ASP A 695 -60.45 -77.63 -47.48
N ILE A 696 -59.74 -77.35 -46.38
CA ILE A 696 -60.34 -77.26 -45.05
C ILE A 696 -60.87 -75.86 -44.76
N THR A 697 -62.14 -75.75 -44.39
CA THR A 697 -62.76 -74.50 -43.93
C THR A 697 -62.75 -74.45 -42.40
N LEU A 698 -61.96 -73.56 -41.82
CA LEU A 698 -61.93 -73.30 -40.38
C LEU A 698 -62.69 -72.02 -40.06
N THR A 699 -63.67 -72.09 -39.17
CA THR A 699 -64.39 -70.91 -38.68
C THR A 699 -63.63 -70.27 -37.52
N ALA A 700 -63.90 -69.01 -37.19
CA ALA A 700 -63.20 -68.31 -36.11
C ALA A 700 -63.35 -69.03 -34.75
N ALA A 701 -64.49 -69.70 -34.52
CA ALA A 701 -64.73 -70.56 -33.38
C ALA A 701 -63.79 -71.78 -33.30
N ASN A 702 -63.36 -72.34 -34.43
CA ASN A 702 -62.40 -73.46 -34.44
C ASN A 702 -61.01 -73.02 -33.97
N LEU A 703 -60.66 -71.77 -34.18
CA LEU A 703 -59.31 -71.22 -33.96
C LEU A 703 -59.17 -70.45 -32.65
N ASN A 704 -60.20 -70.39 -31.80
CA ASN A 704 -60.29 -69.44 -30.67
C ASN A 704 -59.99 -67.99 -31.12
N ALA A 705 -60.39 -67.63 -32.34
CA ALA A 705 -60.21 -66.32 -32.93
C ALA A 705 -61.57 -65.63 -33.07
N TYR A 706 -61.60 -64.30 -32.97
CA TYR A 706 -62.81 -63.52 -33.20
C TYR A 706 -63.01 -63.30 -34.72
N THR A 707 -64.22 -63.50 -35.24
CA THR A 707 -64.59 -63.14 -36.63
C THR A 707 -64.44 -61.64 -36.87
N LYS A 708 -64.33 -61.21 -38.13
CA LYS A 708 -64.33 -59.78 -38.48
C LYS A 708 -65.56 -59.03 -37.95
N THR A 709 -66.71 -59.69 -37.84
CA THR A 709 -67.93 -59.14 -37.22
C THR A 709 -67.81 -59.05 -35.69
N GLU A 710 -67.22 -60.05 -35.03
CA GLU A 710 -66.95 -60.00 -33.57
C GLU A 710 -65.87 -58.98 -33.22
N VAL A 711 -64.80 -58.85 -34.02
CA VAL A 711 -63.80 -57.79 -33.88
C VAL A 711 -64.42 -56.42 -34.15
N THR A 712 -65.30 -56.29 -35.14
CA THR A 712 -66.00 -55.01 -35.40
C THR A 712 -66.98 -54.69 -34.26
N ASN A 713 -67.61 -55.68 -33.62
CA ASN A 713 -68.46 -55.51 -32.43
C ASN A 713 -67.65 -55.30 -31.13
N LEU A 714 -66.46 -55.88 -30.98
CA LEU A 714 -65.52 -55.62 -29.87
C LEU A 714 -64.88 -54.24 -30.00
N LEU A 715 -64.51 -53.83 -31.21
CA LEU A 715 -63.87 -52.54 -31.48
C LEU A 715 -64.89 -51.38 -31.52
N SER A 716 -66.17 -51.66 -31.76
CA SER A 716 -67.26 -50.69 -31.57
C SER A 716 -67.86 -50.68 -30.16
N SER A 717 -67.42 -51.58 -29.26
CA SER A 717 -67.74 -51.59 -27.82
C SER A 717 -66.58 -51.14 -26.93
N TYR A 718 -65.35 -51.09 -27.42
CA TYR A 718 -64.22 -50.41 -26.77
C TYR A 718 -63.96 -49.05 -27.42
N VAL A 719 -64.65 -48.04 -26.86
CA VAL A 719 -64.45 -46.59 -26.98
C VAL A 719 -65.14 -45.93 -28.19
N LYS A 720 -66.47 -45.73 -28.06
CA LYS A 720 -67.06 -44.47 -28.53
C LYS A 720 -66.69 -43.38 -27.54
N SER A 721 -66.34 -42.18 -28.01
CA SER A 721 -66.11 -40.99 -27.17
C SER A 721 -67.32 -40.59 -26.31
N SER A 722 -68.46 -41.25 -26.48
CA SER A 722 -69.69 -41.09 -25.70
C SER A 722 -69.84 -42.04 -24.48
N SER A 723 -68.92 -43.00 -24.24
CA SER A 723 -69.08 -44.02 -23.18
C SER A 723 -68.09 -43.94 -22.00
N LEU A 724 -67.36 -42.83 -21.86
CA LEU A 724 -66.73 -42.44 -20.59
C LEU A 724 -67.53 -41.25 -20.02
N PRO A 725 -68.65 -41.48 -19.32
CA PRO A 725 -69.59 -40.41 -18.93
C PRO A 725 -68.96 -39.36 -18.00
N SER A 726 -67.78 -39.65 -17.44
CA SER A 726 -67.03 -38.82 -16.53
C SER A 726 -65.72 -38.26 -17.09
N MET A 727 -65.35 -38.54 -18.35
CA MET A 727 -64.13 -38.04 -18.98
C MET A 727 -64.41 -37.30 -20.29
N THR A 728 -63.83 -36.11 -20.47
CA THR A 728 -63.89 -35.38 -21.75
C THR A 728 -62.50 -34.93 -22.16
N VAL A 729 -62.05 -35.34 -23.34
CA VAL A 729 -60.80 -34.90 -23.95
C VAL A 729 -61.16 -33.99 -25.11
N ARG A 730 -60.82 -32.70 -25.03
CA ARG A 730 -60.96 -31.79 -26.17
C ARG A 730 -59.86 -32.07 -27.18
N THR A 731 -60.25 -32.24 -28.44
CA THR A 731 -59.32 -32.43 -29.57
C THR A 731 -58.97 -31.12 -30.28
N SER A 732 -59.57 -30.00 -29.88
CA SER A 732 -59.27 -28.64 -30.35
C SER A 732 -58.66 -27.81 -29.22
N SER A 733 -57.72 -26.91 -29.55
CA SER A 733 -57.08 -26.03 -28.56
C SER A 733 -58.11 -25.14 -27.84
N VAL A 734 -57.83 -24.83 -26.57
CA VAL A 734 -58.59 -23.86 -25.78
C VAL A 734 -58.08 -22.48 -26.18
N SER A 735 -58.77 -21.82 -27.12
CA SER A 735 -58.42 -20.51 -27.66
C SER A 735 -59.34 -19.40 -27.13
N GLY A 736 -58.79 -18.21 -26.88
CA GLY A 736 -59.58 -17.03 -26.48
C GLY A 736 -59.37 -16.59 -25.03
N GLY A 737 -58.18 -16.85 -24.48
CA GLY A 737 -57.78 -16.30 -23.20
C GLY A 737 -57.12 -14.94 -23.38
N ASP A 738 -57.65 -13.89 -22.76
CA ASP A 738 -56.95 -12.60 -22.70
C ASP A 738 -55.58 -12.76 -22.00
N MET A 739 -54.55 -12.05 -22.48
CA MET A 739 -53.25 -12.02 -21.80
C MET A 739 -53.40 -11.43 -20.40
N GLY A 740 -52.95 -12.16 -19.40
CA GLY A 740 -52.92 -11.71 -18.01
C GLY A 740 -54.22 -11.85 -17.22
N MET A 741 -55.02 -12.86 -17.52
CA MET A 741 -56.25 -13.14 -16.79
C MET A 741 -55.98 -13.52 -15.33
N SER A 742 -56.89 -13.13 -14.43
CA SER A 742 -56.82 -13.59 -13.03
C SER A 742 -57.14 -15.08 -12.91
N LEU A 743 -56.75 -15.73 -11.82
CA LEU A 743 -57.06 -17.14 -11.56
C LEU A 743 -58.58 -17.43 -11.60
N SER A 744 -59.42 -16.52 -11.10
CA SER A 744 -60.88 -16.67 -11.14
C SER A 744 -61.44 -16.55 -12.56
N THR A 745 -60.84 -15.69 -13.39
CA THR A 745 -61.16 -15.56 -14.82
C THR A 745 -60.78 -16.83 -15.57
N PHE A 746 -59.59 -17.39 -15.31
CA PHE A 746 -59.14 -18.65 -15.93
C PHE A 746 -60.05 -19.83 -15.57
N ILE A 747 -60.42 -19.97 -14.29
CA ILE A 747 -61.35 -21.03 -13.86
C ILE A 747 -62.72 -20.85 -14.53
N SER A 748 -63.20 -19.61 -14.67
CA SER A 748 -64.45 -19.32 -15.39
C SER A 748 -64.36 -19.69 -16.88
N HIS A 749 -63.22 -19.44 -17.52
CA HIS A 749 -62.96 -19.81 -18.91
C HIS A 749 -62.92 -21.35 -19.11
N LEU A 750 -62.34 -22.08 -18.17
CA LEU A 750 -62.39 -23.56 -18.19
C LEU A 750 -63.82 -24.09 -17.95
N LYS A 751 -64.60 -23.43 -17.08
CA LYS A 751 -66.03 -23.77 -16.89
C LYS A 751 -66.86 -23.56 -18.16
N SER A 752 -66.69 -22.44 -18.86
CA SER A 752 -67.40 -22.19 -20.13
C SER A 752 -67.00 -23.18 -21.23
N ASN A 753 -65.77 -23.68 -21.20
CA ASN A 753 -65.29 -24.73 -22.10
C ASN A 753 -65.70 -26.16 -21.68
N GLY A 754 -66.48 -26.30 -20.59
CA GLY A 754 -67.06 -27.55 -20.13
C GLY A 754 -66.17 -28.36 -19.18
N ALA A 755 -65.03 -27.83 -18.74
CA ALA A 755 -64.02 -28.60 -18.00
C ALA A 755 -64.48 -29.13 -16.63
N PHE A 756 -65.51 -28.52 -16.06
CA PHE A 756 -66.05 -28.86 -14.74
C PHE A 756 -67.33 -29.71 -14.80
N SER A 757 -67.79 -30.05 -16.01
CA SER A 757 -69.05 -30.80 -16.22
C SER A 757 -68.89 -32.32 -16.12
N LYS A 758 -67.66 -32.81 -15.91
CA LYS A 758 -67.25 -34.21 -15.94
C LYS A 758 -66.19 -34.47 -14.87
N SER A 759 -66.07 -35.69 -14.33
CA SER A 759 -65.10 -35.98 -13.25
C SER A 759 -63.64 -35.80 -13.68
N TYR A 760 -63.34 -35.87 -14.97
CA TYR A 760 -62.03 -35.57 -15.52
C TYR A 760 -62.12 -34.92 -16.89
N TRP A 761 -61.30 -33.90 -17.11
CA TRP A 761 -61.28 -33.18 -18.37
C TRP A 761 -59.84 -32.87 -18.77
N ILE A 762 -59.53 -33.03 -20.04
CA ILE A 762 -58.23 -32.65 -20.62
C ILE A 762 -58.48 -31.67 -21.77
N GLY A 763 -57.77 -30.55 -21.71
CA GLY A 763 -57.66 -29.59 -22.80
C GLY A 763 -56.20 -29.26 -23.09
N PHE A 764 -55.96 -28.73 -24.29
CA PHE A 764 -54.64 -28.30 -24.74
C PHE A 764 -54.69 -26.81 -25.02
N GLY A 765 -53.69 -26.08 -24.54
CA GLY A 765 -53.50 -24.67 -24.88
C GLY A 765 -53.15 -24.50 -26.35
N ASP A 766 -53.47 -23.34 -26.92
CA ASP A 766 -53.20 -23.06 -28.33
C ASP A 766 -51.69 -22.98 -28.62
N ALA A 767 -51.26 -23.60 -29.71
CA ALA A 767 -49.83 -23.74 -30.06
C ALA A 767 -49.25 -22.50 -30.75
N MET A 768 -50.10 -21.58 -31.20
CA MET A 768 -49.70 -20.39 -31.98
C MET A 768 -49.34 -19.16 -31.12
N GLY A 769 -49.22 -19.30 -29.79
CA GLY A 769 -48.69 -18.29 -28.86
C GLY A 769 -49.55 -17.04 -28.61
N PHE A 770 -50.26 -16.51 -29.61
CA PHE A 770 -50.93 -15.20 -29.49
C PHE A 770 -52.31 -15.22 -28.83
N ASN A 771 -53.04 -16.34 -28.85
CA ASN A 771 -54.43 -16.44 -28.38
C ASN A 771 -54.63 -17.36 -27.16
N ALA A 772 -53.55 -17.93 -26.62
CA ALA A 772 -53.61 -18.89 -25.52
C ALA A 772 -53.85 -18.23 -24.15
N GLY A 773 -53.58 -16.93 -24.02
CA GLY A 773 -53.66 -16.18 -22.77
C GLY A 773 -52.60 -16.58 -21.74
N SER A 774 -52.51 -15.80 -20.67
CA SER A 774 -51.63 -16.10 -19.52
C SER A 774 -52.38 -15.83 -18.22
N ILE A 775 -52.09 -16.61 -17.18
CA ILE A 775 -52.66 -16.39 -15.84
C ILE A 775 -51.70 -15.53 -15.05
N ASN A 776 -52.10 -14.28 -14.74
CA ASN A 776 -51.28 -13.36 -13.96
C ASN A 776 -51.62 -13.43 -12.46
N ASN A 777 -50.61 -13.17 -11.62
CA ASN A 777 -50.72 -13.15 -10.15
C ASN A 777 -51.22 -14.46 -9.52
N ILE A 778 -50.63 -15.60 -9.92
CA ILE A 778 -50.71 -16.79 -9.09
C ILE A 778 -49.83 -16.57 -7.85
N THR A 779 -50.45 -16.50 -6.68
CA THR A 779 -49.79 -16.21 -5.40
C THR A 779 -48.60 -17.16 -5.18
N GLY A 780 -47.39 -16.59 -5.11
CA GLY A 780 -46.13 -17.32 -4.87
C GLY A 780 -45.38 -17.80 -6.12
N PHE A 781 -45.90 -17.63 -7.34
CA PHE A 781 -45.30 -18.25 -8.53
C PHE A 781 -45.18 -17.34 -9.78
N GLY A 782 -45.81 -16.16 -9.82
CA GLY A 782 -45.72 -15.23 -10.96
C GLY A 782 -46.74 -15.54 -12.08
N ALA A 783 -46.50 -15.03 -13.29
CA ALA A 783 -47.36 -15.27 -14.45
C ALA A 783 -47.11 -16.67 -15.05
N VAL A 784 -48.16 -17.35 -15.52
CA VAL A 784 -48.07 -18.67 -16.17
C VAL A 784 -48.67 -18.60 -17.57
N GLU A 785 -47.85 -18.92 -18.57
CA GLU A 785 -48.25 -18.94 -19.98
C GLU A 785 -48.94 -20.27 -20.29
N LEU A 786 -50.07 -20.20 -21.01
CA LEU A 786 -50.90 -21.38 -21.31
C LEU A 786 -50.67 -21.93 -22.73
N ALA A 787 -49.84 -21.28 -23.54
CA ALA A 787 -49.50 -21.75 -24.87
C ALA A 787 -48.86 -23.15 -24.80
N GLU A 788 -49.28 -24.04 -25.70
CA GLU A 788 -48.85 -25.45 -25.79
C GLU A 788 -48.97 -26.26 -24.48
N SER A 789 -49.70 -25.75 -23.49
CA SER A 789 -49.77 -26.37 -22.17
C SER A 789 -50.87 -27.43 -22.12
N ILE A 790 -50.64 -28.50 -21.36
CA ILE A 790 -51.69 -29.49 -21.11
C ILE A 790 -52.44 -29.08 -19.84
N ILE A 791 -53.75 -28.92 -19.96
CA ILE A 791 -54.64 -28.50 -18.88
C ILE A 791 -55.54 -29.66 -18.51
N GLU A 792 -55.36 -30.17 -17.30
CA GLU A 792 -56.11 -31.30 -16.78
C GLU A 792 -56.95 -30.84 -15.59
N VAL A 793 -58.24 -31.13 -15.60
CA VAL A 793 -59.16 -30.77 -14.51
C VAL A 793 -59.79 -32.04 -13.96
N PHE A 794 -59.51 -32.35 -12.71
CA PHE A 794 -60.07 -33.47 -11.97
C PHE A 794 -61.14 -32.94 -11.02
N ASN A 795 -62.40 -33.21 -11.31
CA ASN A 795 -63.54 -32.75 -10.52
C ASN A 795 -64.00 -33.86 -9.58
N LEU A 796 -64.08 -33.54 -8.30
CA LEU A 796 -64.58 -34.43 -7.27
C LEU A 796 -66.10 -34.23 -7.11
N PRO A 797 -66.85 -35.28 -6.74
CA PRO A 797 -68.32 -35.20 -6.62
C PRO A 797 -68.85 -34.14 -5.63
N ASN A 798 -68.03 -33.71 -4.67
CA ASN A 798 -68.37 -32.71 -3.65
C ASN A 798 -68.18 -31.25 -4.12
N GLY A 799 -67.85 -31.02 -5.39
CA GLY A 799 -67.59 -29.68 -5.94
C GLY A 799 -66.16 -29.18 -5.78
N ASP A 800 -65.30 -29.95 -5.09
CA ASP A 800 -63.87 -29.73 -5.06
C ASP A 800 -63.24 -30.15 -6.39
N TYR A 801 -62.09 -29.57 -6.73
CA TYR A 801 -61.41 -29.92 -7.95
C TYR A 801 -59.91 -29.72 -7.85
N THR A 802 -59.18 -30.39 -8.72
CA THR A 802 -57.75 -30.21 -8.91
C THR A 802 -57.51 -29.81 -10.36
N ILE A 803 -56.82 -28.70 -10.60
CA ILE A 803 -56.34 -28.33 -11.93
C ILE A 803 -54.85 -28.63 -11.97
N ARG A 804 -54.40 -29.38 -12.98
CA ARG A 804 -52.99 -29.56 -13.27
C ARG A 804 -52.67 -28.89 -14.59
N LEU A 805 -51.64 -28.06 -14.58
CA LEU A 805 -51.06 -27.43 -15.76
C LEU A 805 -49.67 -28.00 -15.96
N THR A 806 -49.45 -28.61 -17.12
CA THR A 806 -48.12 -28.97 -17.57
C THR A 806 -47.69 -27.91 -18.58
N THR A 807 -46.75 -27.07 -18.17
CA THR A 807 -46.27 -25.93 -18.96
C THR A 807 -45.27 -26.37 -20.03
N SER A 808 -45.22 -25.64 -21.15
CA SER A 808 -44.24 -25.89 -22.21
C SER A 808 -42.80 -25.59 -21.73
N HIS A 809 -41.83 -26.08 -22.51
CA HIS A 809 -40.41 -25.92 -22.22
C HIS A 809 -39.89 -24.51 -22.52
N LYS A 810 -40.68 -23.68 -23.21
CA LYS A 810 -40.39 -22.30 -23.60
C LYS A 810 -41.57 -21.39 -23.22
N ALA A 811 -41.27 -20.22 -22.65
CA ALA A 811 -42.25 -19.16 -22.39
C ALA A 811 -41.76 -17.91 -23.11
N ASP A 812 -42.61 -17.31 -23.93
CA ASP A 812 -42.25 -16.15 -24.74
C ASP A 812 -42.41 -14.83 -23.93
N TYR A 813 -43.09 -14.85 -22.77
CA TYR A 813 -43.36 -13.66 -21.94
C TYR A 813 -42.87 -13.73 -20.47
N GLY A 814 -41.88 -14.58 -20.15
CA GLY A 814 -41.26 -14.64 -18.81
C GLY A 814 -42.06 -15.42 -17.74
N GLY A 815 -42.92 -16.35 -18.18
CA GLY A 815 -43.69 -17.23 -17.31
C GLY A 815 -42.93 -18.49 -16.85
N ILE A 816 -43.56 -19.30 -16.00
CA ILE A 816 -42.98 -20.58 -15.54
C ILE A 816 -42.98 -21.61 -16.66
N THR A 817 -41.82 -22.18 -16.96
CA THR A 817 -41.63 -23.25 -17.95
C THR A 817 -41.12 -24.54 -17.31
N ASN A 818 -41.26 -25.66 -18.04
CA ASN A 818 -40.79 -26.98 -17.60
C ASN A 818 -41.31 -27.36 -16.20
N ALA A 819 -42.54 -26.95 -15.88
CA ALA A 819 -43.15 -27.14 -14.58
C ALA A 819 -44.50 -27.82 -14.69
N ILE A 820 -44.78 -28.66 -13.70
CA ILE A 820 -46.12 -29.14 -13.42
C ILE A 820 -46.65 -28.33 -12.24
N LEU A 821 -47.67 -27.53 -12.51
CA LEU A 821 -48.35 -26.70 -11.51
C LEU A 821 -49.68 -27.36 -11.19
N VAL A 822 -49.95 -27.58 -9.91
CA VAL A 822 -51.18 -28.22 -9.45
C VAL A 822 -51.91 -27.30 -8.50
N TYR A 823 -53.13 -26.93 -8.86
CA TYR A 823 -54.05 -26.17 -8.03
C TYR A 823 -55.08 -27.10 -7.42
N HIS A 824 -55.15 -27.12 -6.09
CA HIS A 824 -56.18 -27.87 -5.37
C HIS A 824 -57.17 -26.90 -4.74
N TYR A 825 -58.40 -26.87 -5.27
CA TYR A 825 -59.50 -26.20 -4.61
C TYR A 825 -60.23 -27.19 -3.71
N ARG A 826 -60.28 -26.89 -2.41
CA ARG A 826 -61.02 -27.66 -1.40
C ARG A 826 -61.91 -26.69 -0.63
N SER A 827 -63.22 -26.79 -0.82
CA SER A 827 -64.24 -25.90 -0.29
C SER A 827 -64.30 -25.87 1.24
N ASN A 828 -63.83 -26.93 1.91
CA ASN A 828 -63.83 -27.08 3.37
C ASN A 828 -62.51 -26.70 4.07
N ARG A 829 -61.54 -26.09 3.36
CA ARG A 829 -60.26 -25.63 3.95
C ARG A 829 -60.02 -24.15 3.62
N ASN A 830 -59.50 -23.37 4.57
CA ASN A 830 -59.12 -21.95 4.37
C ASN A 830 -57.58 -21.80 4.44
N PRO A 831 -56.90 -21.16 3.47
CA PRO A 831 -57.43 -20.62 2.22
C PRO A 831 -57.89 -21.72 1.25
N ALA A 832 -59.07 -21.53 0.66
CA ALA A 832 -59.65 -22.44 -0.30
C ALA A 832 -58.93 -22.29 -1.64
N GLY A 833 -57.96 -23.16 -1.91
CA GLY A 833 -57.13 -23.09 -3.11
C GLY A 833 -55.67 -22.80 -2.82
N GLN A 834 -54.79 -23.74 -3.17
CA GLN A 834 -53.34 -23.49 -3.20
C GLN A 834 -52.72 -24.09 -4.45
N TRP A 835 -51.76 -23.38 -5.02
CA TRP A 835 -50.89 -23.88 -6.08
C TRP A 835 -49.68 -24.58 -5.47
N LEU A 836 -49.35 -25.74 -5.99
CA LEU A 836 -48.16 -26.52 -5.67
C LEU A 836 -47.35 -26.67 -6.95
N LYS A 837 -46.08 -26.29 -6.90
CA LYS A 837 -45.14 -26.46 -8.01
C LYS A 837 -44.34 -27.74 -7.82
N PHE A 838 -44.45 -28.65 -8.77
CA PHE A 838 -43.65 -29.87 -8.81
C PHE A 838 -42.60 -29.74 -9.91
N ALA A 839 -41.39 -29.34 -9.49
CA ALA A 839 -40.24 -29.03 -10.33
C ALA A 839 -40.48 -27.90 -11.38
N GLY A 840 -39.40 -27.24 -11.78
CA GLY A 840 -39.40 -26.18 -12.80
C GLY A 840 -38.67 -24.92 -12.36
N THR A 841 -38.11 -24.19 -13.32
CA THR A 841 -37.30 -22.98 -13.10
C THR A 841 -38.17 -21.74 -13.33
N LEU A 842 -38.01 -20.66 -12.56
CA LEU A 842 -38.66 -19.39 -12.89
C LEU A 842 -37.88 -18.79 -14.06
N GLY A 843 -38.49 -18.70 -15.24
CA GLY A 843 -37.81 -18.22 -16.44
C GLY A 843 -37.54 -16.73 -16.39
N ALA A 844 -36.30 -16.33 -16.11
CA ALA A 844 -35.74 -15.09 -16.62
C ALA A 844 -34.96 -15.43 -17.89
N THR A 845 -35.29 -14.71 -18.95
CA THR A 845 -34.85 -14.86 -20.33
C THR A 845 -33.36 -14.56 -20.54
N ASN A 846 -32.69 -15.45 -21.28
CA ASN A 846 -31.38 -15.36 -21.98
C ASN A 846 -30.11 -15.32 -21.10
N ASN A 847 -29.12 -16.23 -21.21
CA ASN A 847 -28.62 -16.99 -22.37
C ASN A 847 -28.55 -18.50 -22.15
#